data_AF-A0A1V4E4B5-F1
#
_entry.id   AF-A0A1V4E4B5-F1
#
_cell.length_a   1.000
_cell.length_b   1.000
_cell.length_c   1.000
_cell.angle_alpha   90.00
_cell.angle_beta   90.00
_cell.angle_gamma   90.00
#
_symmetry.space_group_name_H-M   'P 1'
#
loop_
_entity.id
_entity.type
_entity.pdbx_description
1 polymer ?
#
loop_
_entity_poly.entity_id
_entity_poly.type
_entity_poly.pdbx_seq_one_letter_code
_entity_poly.pdbx_strand_id
1 'polypeptide(L)'
;MFISYAREDGPFVEDTLSPWLREQGSSCWVDLHELPGGVHFPTRIATGIVGSKAFLFVLSPDSLASEHCREELTIAVRDHKRLIPVVRREPGDGDIPLSLRTIQWVWWRSPSDDARAKRQLAAALGGDVEWRERQAGIALRTNEWISHGRNRTYLLRGATLAAAERWLADGTDRLERPTPQEIEFITRSRTTRTTRLRAAVAVMLVLTVLMSLLAVVSWTERGRAVRQEREARHQTATAYARELAQRADSARSTDPQLALHLALRGVLKSRTPEGETVLRKVLTAARAREGTPMSGPRSGRLIALGPGANYGVATSTDGRLTVWRLRARSQILRAAPLEGSVVFSLDERLLAVRTSKGTLSVWDLAWEQRVASQKGVRVVDPAGSDGISYVHELGGGAGDVDSVSTSETDYAPRLPDPLRTSGLLAVLAADPQDSSLGMSTYVTTVDRHHVDTWQVVGTGASQRGRPTHRYTEPGGIDQAWVDPVGQRVVTTNQRGSSVVSARGTLVSRMPLTSLASVVFSGDGELMIAVPESGAPAVVQTGTGEILGTLPGGTARAAAFTQDGRGVAIAGADGTLRRHECVPCLPYKELLDLAKKSLTRPMTPEERRTHLHEEPSQGCPLLTDEARRSCIDIDPNSGPPGSVVEVGFVNFPAGTQRLRFTDARDRQWDLGPVDLPGPYATVTVTVPSGAPPGAGRFSTEFVPSIWHDEYADFEVTCLWC
;
A
#
# COMPACT_ATOMS: atom_id res chain seq x y z
N MET A 1 63.53 8.66 -56.48
CA MET A 1 63.19 8.35 -57.87
C MET A 1 63.87 7.06 -58.26
N PHE A 2 63.30 6.32 -59.19
CA PHE A 2 63.93 5.11 -59.74
C PHE A 2 64.45 5.43 -61.15
N ILE A 3 65.69 5.07 -61.46
CA ILE A 3 66.28 5.27 -62.80
C ILE A 3 66.49 3.88 -63.43
N SER A 4 65.82 3.62 -64.55
CA SER A 4 65.97 2.41 -65.36
C SER A 4 66.78 2.73 -66.61
N TYR A 5 67.88 2.01 -66.83
CA TYR A 5 68.81 2.21 -67.95
C TYR A 5 69.54 0.92 -68.32
N ALA A 6 70.05 0.83 -69.55
CA ALA A 6 70.91 -0.26 -69.99
C ALA A 6 72.37 -0.02 -69.57
N ARG A 7 73.14 -1.09 -69.36
CA ARG A 7 74.53 -1.02 -68.89
C ARG A 7 75.41 -0.13 -69.77
N GLU A 8 75.15 -0.11 -71.07
CA GLU A 8 75.83 0.68 -72.09
C GLU A 8 75.63 2.19 -71.91
N ASP A 9 74.58 2.62 -71.20
CA ASP A 9 74.31 4.02 -70.85
C ASP A 9 74.84 4.42 -69.46
N GLY A 10 75.50 3.49 -68.75
CA GLY A 10 76.03 3.69 -67.39
C GLY A 10 76.86 4.96 -67.21
N PRO A 11 77.85 5.27 -68.06
CA PRO A 11 78.65 6.50 -67.94
C PRO A 11 77.81 7.78 -67.95
N PHE A 12 76.71 7.82 -68.72
CA PHE A 12 75.82 8.97 -68.72
C PHE A 12 75.01 9.06 -67.42
N VAL A 13 74.54 7.93 -66.90
CA VAL A 13 73.71 7.90 -65.69
C VAL A 13 74.53 8.21 -64.45
N GLU A 14 75.71 7.61 -64.32
CA GLU A 14 76.59 7.74 -63.15
C GLU A 14 77.32 9.08 -63.11
N ASP A 15 77.85 9.55 -64.23
CA ASP A 15 78.69 10.76 -64.25
C ASP A 15 77.87 12.05 -64.42
N THR A 16 76.68 11.97 -65.03
CA THR A 16 75.90 13.16 -65.42
C THR A 16 74.51 13.23 -64.79
N LEU A 17 73.65 12.25 -65.05
CA LEU A 17 72.23 12.32 -64.68
C LEU A 17 72.03 12.22 -63.15
N SER A 18 72.68 11.25 -62.52
CA SER A 18 72.51 10.97 -61.08
C SER A 18 73.11 12.04 -60.17
N PRO A 19 74.35 12.54 -60.41
CA PRO A 19 74.91 13.64 -59.64
C PRO A 19 74.04 14.89 -59.72
N TRP A 20 73.57 15.24 -60.92
CA TRP A 20 72.67 16.39 -61.10
C TRP A 20 71.36 16.24 -60.32
N LEU A 21 70.70 15.08 -60.38
CA LEU A 21 69.47 14.85 -59.63
C LEU A 21 69.69 14.92 -58.10
N ARG A 22 70.84 14.45 -57.61
CA ARG A 22 71.22 14.56 -56.19
C ARG A 22 71.47 16.00 -55.77
N GLU A 23 72.13 16.80 -56.61
CA GLU A 23 72.30 18.25 -56.39
C GLU A 23 70.95 18.98 -56.31
N GLN A 24 69.94 18.53 -57.06
CA GLN A 24 68.56 19.03 -56.97
C GLN A 24 67.80 18.50 -55.74
N GLY A 25 68.46 17.87 -54.77
CA GLY A 25 67.86 17.34 -53.55
C GLY A 25 67.03 16.06 -53.74
N SER A 26 67.14 15.41 -54.90
CA SER A 26 66.40 14.18 -55.17
C SER A 26 67.22 12.93 -54.86
N SER A 27 66.70 12.07 -53.98
CA SER A 27 67.29 10.75 -53.73
C SER A 27 66.99 9.82 -54.92
N CYS A 28 68.02 9.44 -55.67
CA CYS A 28 67.93 8.52 -56.80
C CYS A 28 68.35 7.10 -56.40
N TRP A 29 67.52 6.12 -56.73
CA TRP A 29 67.94 4.73 -56.86
C TRP A 29 68.60 4.56 -58.23
N VAL A 30 69.91 4.32 -58.22
CA VAL A 30 70.79 4.21 -59.39
C VAL A 30 71.68 3.03 -59.15
N ASP A 31 71.65 2.10 -60.11
CA ASP A 31 72.35 0.83 -60.18
C ASP A 31 72.35 -0.11 -58.95
N LEU A 32 72.02 -1.37 -59.21
CA LEU A 32 71.99 -2.48 -58.24
C LEU A 32 73.08 -3.51 -58.50
N HIS A 33 74.10 -3.17 -59.30
CA HIS A 33 75.23 -4.07 -59.58
C HIS A 33 76.16 -4.30 -58.37
N GLU A 34 75.87 -3.73 -57.19
CA GLU A 34 76.54 -4.01 -55.90
C GLU A 34 75.58 -4.48 -54.79
N LEU A 35 74.59 -5.32 -55.09
CA LEU A 35 73.87 -6.01 -54.02
C LEU A 35 74.77 -7.10 -53.39
N PRO A 36 74.91 -7.15 -52.05
CA PRO A 36 75.58 -8.25 -51.36
C PRO A 36 74.94 -9.59 -51.74
N GLY A 37 75.75 -10.62 -51.97
CA GLY A 37 75.27 -11.96 -52.31
C GLY A 37 74.27 -12.48 -51.25
N GLY A 38 73.08 -12.94 -51.69
CA GLY A 38 72.05 -13.53 -50.83
C GLY A 38 70.68 -12.85 -50.81
N VAL A 39 70.48 -11.75 -51.55
CA VAL A 39 69.18 -11.03 -51.62
C VAL A 39 68.37 -11.49 -52.85
N HIS A 40 67.08 -11.79 -52.67
CA HIS A 40 66.18 -12.16 -53.78
C HIS A 40 65.97 -10.95 -54.70
N PHE A 41 66.66 -10.96 -55.85
CA PHE A 41 66.88 -9.83 -56.74
C PHE A 41 65.58 -9.13 -57.23
N PRO A 42 64.52 -9.85 -57.66
CA PRO A 42 63.32 -9.21 -58.23
C PRO A 42 62.47 -8.43 -57.21
N THR A 43 62.45 -8.85 -55.94
CA THR A 43 61.52 -8.32 -54.92
C THR A 43 61.95 -6.94 -54.40
N ARG A 44 63.27 -6.70 -54.24
CA ARG A 44 63.78 -5.38 -53.83
C ARG A 44 63.61 -4.33 -54.93
N ILE A 45 63.77 -4.73 -56.20
CA ILE A 45 63.61 -3.85 -57.36
C ILE A 45 62.16 -3.40 -57.49
N ALA A 46 61.22 -4.35 -57.46
CA ALA A 46 59.80 -4.04 -57.44
C ALA A 46 59.43 -3.10 -56.27
N THR A 47 59.97 -3.34 -55.08
CA THR A 47 59.74 -2.46 -53.90
C THR A 47 60.34 -1.06 -54.11
N GLY A 48 61.52 -0.96 -54.72
CA GLY A 48 62.16 0.31 -55.07
C GLY A 48 61.37 1.13 -56.08
N ILE A 49 60.79 0.46 -57.09
CA ILE A 49 59.91 1.10 -58.09
C ILE A 49 58.62 1.57 -57.43
N VAL A 50 57.95 0.70 -56.65
CA VAL A 50 56.71 1.00 -55.92
C VAL A 50 56.90 2.14 -54.92
N GLY A 51 58.03 2.18 -54.22
CA GLY A 51 58.35 3.24 -53.26
C GLY A 51 58.82 4.54 -53.91
N SER A 52 59.00 4.58 -55.23
CA SER A 52 59.47 5.77 -55.93
C SER A 52 58.31 6.73 -56.28
N LYS A 53 58.63 8.04 -56.23
CA LYS A 53 57.73 9.14 -56.62
C LYS A 53 57.66 9.34 -58.14
N ALA A 54 58.71 8.95 -58.85
CA ALA A 54 58.84 9.07 -60.29
C ALA A 54 59.83 8.01 -60.79
N PHE A 55 59.60 7.56 -62.02
CA PHE A 55 60.36 6.55 -62.72
C PHE A 55 60.98 7.17 -63.97
N LEU A 56 62.29 7.34 -63.97
CA LEU A 56 63.05 7.83 -65.13
C LEU A 56 63.48 6.63 -65.96
N PHE A 57 63.20 6.68 -67.27
CA PHE A 57 63.62 5.66 -68.21
C PHE A 57 64.62 6.27 -69.18
N VAL A 58 65.87 5.82 -69.16
CA VAL A 58 66.89 6.25 -70.11
C VAL A 58 66.67 5.51 -71.41
N LEU A 59 66.19 6.23 -72.43
CA LEU A 59 65.84 5.68 -73.73
C LEU A 59 67.07 5.61 -74.63
N SER A 60 67.40 4.38 -75.00
CA SER A 60 68.43 3.98 -75.98
C SER A 60 68.03 2.67 -76.67
N PRO A 61 68.62 2.32 -77.83
CA PRO A 61 68.42 1.00 -78.44
C PRO A 61 68.67 -0.17 -77.47
N ASP A 62 69.67 -0.04 -76.60
CA ASP A 62 70.04 -1.08 -75.63
C ASP A 62 69.02 -1.20 -74.48
N SER A 63 68.48 -0.07 -74.00
CA SER A 63 67.40 -0.07 -72.99
C SER A 63 66.11 -0.72 -73.49
N LEU A 64 65.84 -0.62 -74.80
CA LEU A 64 64.66 -1.21 -75.44
C LEU A 64 64.84 -2.71 -75.66
N ALA A 65 66.07 -3.17 -75.91
CA ALA A 65 66.41 -4.58 -76.04
C ALA A 65 66.51 -5.31 -74.68
N SER A 66 66.78 -4.60 -73.58
CA SER A 66 66.94 -5.17 -72.24
C SER A 66 65.63 -5.74 -71.67
N GLU A 67 65.64 -7.01 -71.28
CA GLU A 67 64.52 -7.63 -70.55
C GLU A 67 64.27 -6.97 -69.19
N HIS A 68 65.34 -6.64 -68.47
CA HIS A 68 65.25 -6.02 -67.17
C HIS A 68 64.56 -4.65 -67.23
N CYS A 69 64.99 -3.78 -68.15
CA CYS A 69 64.37 -2.46 -68.33
C CYS A 69 62.88 -2.56 -68.71
N ARG A 70 62.50 -3.59 -69.49
CA ARG A 70 61.09 -3.85 -69.84
C ARG A 70 60.25 -4.30 -68.64
N GLU A 71 60.78 -5.17 -67.79
CA GLU A 71 60.11 -5.58 -66.55
C GLU A 71 59.91 -4.41 -65.59
N GLU A 72 60.95 -3.61 -65.38
CA GLU A 72 60.88 -2.42 -64.52
C GLU A 72 59.87 -1.39 -65.03
N LEU A 73 59.87 -1.13 -66.35
CA LEU A 73 58.89 -0.27 -67.00
C LEU A 73 57.47 -0.81 -66.83
N THR A 74 57.28 -2.12 -66.93
CA THR A 74 55.96 -2.77 -66.74
C THR A 74 55.45 -2.55 -65.32
N ILE A 75 56.31 -2.68 -64.30
CA ILE A 75 55.96 -2.41 -62.90
C ILE A 75 55.60 -0.93 -62.72
N ALA A 76 56.40 -0.02 -63.28
CA ALA A 76 56.15 1.42 -63.18
C ALA A 76 54.83 1.85 -63.84
N VAL A 77 54.49 1.26 -64.99
CA VAL A 77 53.21 1.47 -65.68
C VAL A 77 52.05 0.93 -64.85
N ARG A 78 52.15 -0.32 -64.36
CA ARG A 78 51.10 -0.97 -63.56
C ARG A 78 50.77 -0.17 -62.30
N ASP A 79 51.78 0.39 -61.64
CA ASP A 79 51.61 1.12 -60.37
C ASP A 79 51.40 2.63 -60.59
N HIS A 80 51.03 3.02 -61.82
CA HIS A 80 50.71 4.39 -62.23
C HIS A 80 51.79 5.42 -61.82
N LYS A 81 53.07 5.04 -61.97
CA LYS A 81 54.19 5.93 -61.67
C LYS A 81 54.31 7.04 -62.69
N ARG A 82 54.82 8.19 -62.24
CA ARG A 82 55.21 9.29 -63.13
C ARG A 82 56.40 8.85 -63.98
N LEU A 83 56.13 8.46 -65.23
CA LEU A 83 57.13 8.06 -66.21
C LEU A 83 57.79 9.29 -66.84
N ILE A 84 59.13 9.31 -66.89
CA ILE A 84 59.90 10.38 -67.51
C ILE A 84 60.95 9.76 -68.44
N PRO A 85 60.68 9.73 -69.76
CA PRO A 85 61.65 9.22 -70.75
C PRO A 85 62.76 10.26 -70.99
N VAL A 86 64.02 9.85 -70.83
CA VAL A 86 65.21 10.66 -71.12
C VAL A 86 65.96 10.03 -72.29
N VAL A 87 65.94 10.68 -73.45
CA VAL A 87 66.56 10.17 -74.68
C VAL A 87 68.06 10.42 -74.63
N ARG A 88 68.82 9.34 -74.47
CA ARG A 88 70.28 9.38 -74.54
C ARG A 88 70.76 9.09 -75.96
N ARG A 89 70.21 8.04 -76.58
CA ARG A 89 70.48 7.64 -77.97
C ARG A 89 69.16 7.41 -78.67
N GLU A 90 69.06 7.85 -79.92
CA GLU A 90 67.82 7.71 -80.66
C GLU A 90 67.49 6.23 -80.89
N PRO A 91 66.24 5.80 -80.63
CA PRO A 91 65.87 4.39 -80.67
C PRO A 91 65.82 3.79 -82.09
N GLY A 92 65.94 4.59 -83.15
CA GLY A 92 65.86 4.14 -84.54
C GLY A 92 64.54 3.43 -84.85
N ASP A 93 64.61 2.30 -85.57
CA ASP A 93 63.46 1.41 -85.88
C ASP A 93 63.06 0.49 -84.70
N GLY A 94 63.60 0.70 -83.49
CA GLY A 94 63.27 -0.09 -82.31
C GLY A 94 61.80 0.02 -81.90
N ASP A 95 61.21 -1.09 -81.43
CA ASP A 95 59.82 -1.12 -80.96
C ASP A 95 59.68 -0.39 -79.61
N ILE A 96 59.27 0.87 -79.65
CA ILE A 96 59.10 1.70 -78.44
C ILE A 96 57.72 1.40 -77.81
N PRO A 97 57.67 1.01 -76.53
CA PRO A 97 56.41 0.76 -75.82
C PRO A 97 55.44 1.96 -75.86
N LEU A 98 54.14 1.68 -76.00
CA LEU A 98 53.10 2.71 -76.08
C LEU A 98 53.10 3.66 -74.87
N SER A 99 53.43 3.14 -73.68
CA SER A 99 53.57 3.90 -72.44
C SER A 99 54.66 4.98 -72.49
N LEU A 100 55.70 4.79 -73.31
CA LEU A 100 56.76 5.78 -73.52
C LEU A 100 56.47 6.65 -74.75
N ARG A 101 55.85 6.11 -75.81
CA ARG A 101 55.53 6.87 -77.05
C ARG A 101 54.52 7.99 -76.84
N THR A 102 53.62 7.83 -75.87
CA THR A 102 52.51 8.76 -75.60
C THR A 102 52.89 9.89 -74.64
N ILE A 103 54.15 9.93 -74.16
CA ILE A 103 54.64 10.89 -73.18
C ILE A 103 55.72 11.76 -73.83
N GLN A 104 55.80 13.03 -73.44
CA GLN A 104 56.82 13.95 -73.92
C GLN A 104 58.23 13.50 -73.47
N TRP A 105 59.17 13.45 -74.40
CA TRP A 105 60.55 13.02 -74.15
C TRP A 105 61.47 14.17 -73.77
N VAL A 106 62.39 13.90 -72.83
CA VAL A 106 63.50 14.81 -72.49
C VAL A 106 64.71 14.43 -73.33
N TRP A 107 65.12 15.31 -74.24
CA TRP A 107 66.22 15.03 -75.17
C TRP A 107 67.56 15.44 -74.57
N TRP A 108 68.45 14.46 -74.29
CA TRP A 108 69.76 14.66 -73.67
C TRP A 108 70.86 13.81 -74.36
N ARG A 109 71.08 14.07 -75.66
CA ARG A 109 71.96 13.24 -76.50
C ARG A 109 73.43 13.61 -76.38
N SER A 110 73.73 14.90 -76.22
CA SER A 110 75.09 15.43 -76.18
C SER A 110 75.21 16.56 -75.13
N PRO A 111 76.44 17.00 -74.80
CA PRO A 111 76.65 18.11 -73.88
C PRO A 111 75.95 19.43 -74.29
N SER A 112 75.66 19.63 -75.58
CA SER A 112 74.93 20.83 -76.05
C SER A 112 73.44 20.83 -75.67
N ASP A 113 72.86 19.67 -75.35
CA ASP A 113 71.46 19.55 -74.92
C ASP A 113 71.28 19.80 -73.41
N ASP A 114 72.36 19.85 -72.63
CA ASP A 114 72.40 19.81 -71.16
C ASP A 114 71.47 20.84 -70.48
N ALA A 115 71.60 22.12 -70.83
CA ALA A 115 70.81 23.18 -70.23
C ALA A 115 69.29 23.09 -70.54
N ARG A 116 68.91 22.49 -71.68
CA ARG A 116 67.50 22.28 -72.04
C ARG A 116 66.95 21.05 -71.30
N ALA A 117 67.71 19.95 -71.30
CA ALA A 117 67.31 18.69 -70.68
C ALA A 117 67.12 18.86 -69.15
N LYS A 118 68.04 19.55 -68.47
CA LYS A 118 67.94 19.85 -67.04
C LYS A 118 66.66 20.65 -66.70
N ARG A 119 66.30 21.65 -67.51
CA ARG A 119 65.06 22.41 -67.32
C ARG A 119 63.80 21.57 -67.53
N GLN A 120 63.76 20.78 -68.59
CA GLN A 120 62.62 19.91 -68.88
C GLN A 120 62.45 18.84 -67.80
N LEU A 121 63.55 18.26 -67.33
CA LEU A 121 63.54 17.25 -66.28
C LEU A 121 63.12 17.85 -64.93
N ALA A 122 63.63 19.04 -64.57
CA ALA A 122 63.19 19.75 -63.37
C ALA A 122 61.68 20.07 -63.41
N ALA A 123 61.16 20.50 -64.57
CA ALA A 123 59.72 20.75 -64.75
C ALA A 123 58.88 19.46 -64.64
N ALA A 124 59.36 18.34 -65.21
CA ALA A 124 58.71 17.04 -65.08
C ALA A 124 58.69 16.53 -63.63
N LEU A 125 59.68 16.92 -62.83
CA LEU A 125 59.79 16.59 -61.41
C LEU A 125 59.04 17.58 -60.50
N GLY A 126 58.84 18.83 -60.90
CA GLY A 126 58.28 19.94 -60.11
C GLY A 126 56.76 19.99 -59.93
N GLY A 127 56.01 18.95 -60.29
CA GLY A 127 54.57 18.84 -60.01
C GLY A 127 54.24 18.56 -58.53
N ASP A 128 53.01 18.15 -58.23
CA ASP A 128 52.55 17.85 -56.86
C ASP A 128 53.39 16.72 -56.22
N VAL A 129 54.41 17.12 -55.45
CA VAL A 129 55.36 16.21 -54.79
C VAL A 129 54.68 15.48 -53.65
N GLU A 130 53.80 16.17 -52.91
CA GLU A 130 53.10 15.63 -51.76
C GLU A 130 52.11 14.52 -52.17
N TRP A 131 51.40 14.71 -53.29
CA TRP A 131 50.57 13.66 -53.89
C TRP A 131 51.36 12.38 -54.17
N ARG A 132 52.51 12.51 -54.84
CA ARG A 132 53.35 11.37 -55.24
C ARG A 132 54.06 10.72 -54.05
N GLU A 133 54.39 11.49 -53.02
CA GLU A 133 54.86 10.96 -51.73
C GLU A 133 53.82 10.08 -51.06
N ARG A 134 52.59 10.59 -50.94
CA ARG A 134 51.49 9.85 -50.32
C ARG A 134 51.11 8.62 -51.13
N GLN A 135 51.07 8.71 -52.45
CA GLN A 135 50.85 7.58 -53.34
C GLN A 135 51.93 6.50 -53.15
N ALA A 136 53.22 6.87 -53.15
CA ALA A 136 54.30 5.90 -52.92
C ALA A 136 54.19 5.20 -51.55
N GLY A 137 53.82 5.94 -50.49
CA GLY A 137 53.59 5.36 -49.17
C GLY A 137 52.40 4.40 -49.11
N ILE A 138 51.30 4.72 -49.80
CA ILE A 138 50.10 3.88 -49.86
C ILE A 138 50.35 2.64 -50.74
N ALA A 139 51.02 2.80 -51.88
CA ALA A 139 51.39 1.71 -52.78
C ALA A 139 52.27 0.66 -52.07
N LEU A 140 53.24 1.11 -51.27
CA LEU A 140 54.12 0.23 -50.50
C LEU A 140 53.32 -0.61 -49.49
N ARG A 141 52.43 0.02 -48.71
CA ARG A 141 51.58 -0.67 -47.73
C ARG A 141 50.54 -1.58 -48.38
N THR A 142 50.05 -1.20 -49.56
CA THR A 142 49.13 -2.01 -50.35
C THR A 142 49.82 -3.29 -50.81
N ASN A 143 51.06 -3.18 -51.32
CA ASN A 143 51.85 -4.34 -51.70
C ASN A 143 52.24 -5.22 -50.51
N GLU A 144 52.60 -4.63 -49.36
CA GLU A 144 52.84 -5.37 -48.13
C GLU A 144 51.59 -6.13 -47.65
N TRP A 145 50.42 -5.52 -47.74
CA TRP A 145 49.15 -6.17 -47.41
C TRP A 145 48.84 -7.33 -48.37
N ILE A 146 49.06 -7.15 -49.67
CA ILE A 146 48.86 -8.19 -50.69
C ILE A 146 49.84 -9.36 -50.50
N SER A 147 51.13 -9.08 -50.25
CA SER A 147 52.16 -10.10 -50.06
C SER A 147 51.91 -10.97 -48.83
N HIS A 148 51.25 -10.43 -47.81
CA HIS A 148 50.84 -11.17 -46.61
C HIS A 148 49.42 -11.76 -46.71
N GLY A 149 48.99 -12.13 -47.92
CA GLY A 149 47.72 -12.82 -48.15
C GLY A 149 46.48 -11.98 -47.83
N ARG A 150 46.57 -10.65 -47.95
CA ARG A 150 45.50 -9.69 -47.63
C ARG A 150 45.02 -9.75 -46.17
N ASN A 151 45.93 -10.04 -45.23
CA ASN A 151 45.63 -10.16 -43.80
C ASN A 151 45.15 -8.83 -43.18
N ARG A 152 44.15 -8.92 -42.29
CA ARG A 152 43.49 -7.77 -41.62
C ARG A 152 44.41 -6.98 -40.69
N THR A 153 45.55 -7.55 -40.26
CA THR A 153 46.50 -6.87 -39.36
C THR A 153 47.22 -5.72 -40.06
N TYR A 154 47.43 -5.82 -41.38
CA TYR A 154 48.12 -4.81 -42.20
C TYR A 154 47.20 -3.69 -42.70
N LEU A 155 45.89 -3.76 -42.43
CA LEU A 155 44.93 -2.71 -42.78
C LEU A 155 45.19 -1.43 -41.97
N LEU A 156 44.97 -0.28 -42.62
CA LEU A 156 45.18 1.03 -42.01
C LEU A 156 44.24 1.27 -40.83
N ARG A 157 44.73 1.99 -39.80
CA ARG A 157 43.96 2.31 -38.58
C ARG A 157 44.17 3.76 -38.14
N GLY A 158 43.17 4.29 -37.42
CA GLY A 158 43.24 5.61 -36.81
C GLY A 158 43.55 6.72 -37.82
N ALA A 159 44.50 7.59 -37.47
CA ALA A 159 44.88 8.75 -38.28
C ALA A 159 45.38 8.37 -39.69
N THR A 160 46.04 7.21 -39.84
CA THR A 160 46.56 6.76 -41.15
C THR A 160 45.46 6.37 -42.13
N LEU A 161 44.36 5.78 -41.65
CA LEU A 161 43.18 5.49 -42.48
C LEU A 161 42.50 6.79 -42.92
N ALA A 162 42.32 7.75 -42.00
CA ALA A 162 41.72 9.03 -42.31
C ALA A 162 42.55 9.88 -43.29
N ALA A 163 43.89 9.74 -43.27
CA ALA A 163 44.77 10.37 -44.25
C ALA A 163 44.67 9.70 -45.63
N ALA A 164 44.61 8.36 -45.68
CA ALA A 164 44.45 7.61 -46.93
C ALA A 164 43.06 7.80 -47.57
N GLU A 165 41.99 7.89 -46.79
CA GLU A 165 40.65 8.20 -47.28
C GLU A 165 40.57 9.60 -47.92
N ARG A 166 41.24 10.60 -47.31
CA ARG A 166 41.37 11.94 -47.89
C ARG A 166 42.17 11.93 -49.19
N TRP A 167 43.32 11.25 -49.19
CA TRP A 167 44.12 11.07 -50.40
C TRP A 167 43.34 10.40 -51.54
N LEU A 168 42.55 9.37 -51.23
CA LEU A 168 41.70 8.69 -52.21
C LEU A 168 40.62 9.63 -52.78
N ALA A 169 40.01 10.46 -51.93
CA ALA A 169 39.00 11.44 -52.35
C ALA A 169 39.60 12.54 -53.23
N ASP A 170 40.83 13.00 -52.94
CA ASP A 170 41.54 14.03 -53.71
C ASP A 170 42.07 13.53 -55.08
N GLY A 171 42.02 12.22 -55.31
CA GLY A 171 42.67 11.53 -56.43
C GLY A 171 41.83 11.25 -57.67
N THR A 172 40.50 11.41 -57.60
CA THR A 172 39.58 10.96 -58.66
C THR A 172 39.77 11.69 -59.99
N ASP A 173 40.18 12.95 -59.94
CA ASP A 173 40.32 13.82 -61.12
C ASP A 173 41.78 14.08 -61.54
N ARG A 174 42.74 13.37 -60.94
CA ARG A 174 44.18 13.53 -61.24
C ARG A 174 44.60 12.66 -62.43
N LEU A 175 45.68 13.06 -63.10
CA LEU A 175 46.34 12.28 -64.17
C LEU A 175 46.94 10.97 -63.64
N GLU A 176 47.53 11.01 -62.44
CA GLU A 176 48.13 9.86 -61.74
C GLU A 176 47.09 9.28 -60.76
N ARG A 177 46.09 8.57 -61.31
CA ARG A 177 44.94 8.06 -60.54
C ARG A 177 45.35 6.93 -59.58
N PRO A 178 44.71 6.83 -58.40
CA PRO A 178 44.85 5.67 -57.52
C PRO A 178 44.57 4.36 -58.27
N THR A 179 45.39 3.35 -58.00
CA THR A 179 45.25 2.02 -58.61
C THR A 179 44.07 1.26 -58.00
N PRO A 180 43.45 0.29 -58.71
CA PRO A 180 42.37 -0.53 -58.16
C PRO A 180 42.74 -1.26 -56.86
N GLN A 181 44.01 -1.65 -56.72
CA GLN A 181 44.53 -2.34 -55.53
C GLN A 181 44.60 -1.41 -54.30
N GLU A 182 45.02 -0.16 -54.49
CA GLU A 182 45.05 0.85 -53.43
C GLU A 182 43.63 1.21 -52.97
N ILE A 183 42.69 1.32 -53.92
CA ILE A 183 41.27 1.56 -53.63
C ILE A 183 40.69 0.41 -52.79
N GLU A 184 40.97 -0.85 -53.16
CA GLU A 184 40.54 -2.03 -52.41
C GLU A 184 41.09 -2.01 -50.97
N PHE A 185 42.39 -1.73 -50.81
CA PHE A 185 43.06 -1.69 -49.52
C PHE A 185 42.44 -0.66 -48.57
N ILE A 186 42.18 0.56 -49.05
CA ILE A 186 41.56 1.63 -48.26
C ILE A 186 40.12 1.27 -47.92
N THR A 187 39.36 0.73 -48.87
CA THR A 187 37.95 0.35 -48.67
C THR A 187 37.80 -0.79 -47.66
N ARG A 188 38.66 -1.81 -47.70
CA ARG A 188 38.67 -2.90 -46.70
C ARG A 188 39.10 -2.44 -45.31
N SER A 189 39.99 -1.44 -45.25
CA SER A 189 40.38 -0.81 -43.98
C SER A 189 39.19 -0.11 -43.31
N ARG A 190 38.30 0.52 -44.09
CA ARG A 190 37.09 1.19 -43.61
C ARG A 190 36.04 0.22 -43.03
N THR A 191 35.75 -0.90 -43.69
CA THR A 191 34.67 -1.83 -43.28
C THR A 191 34.97 -2.60 -42.00
N THR A 192 36.25 -2.79 -41.66
CA THR A 192 36.66 -3.45 -40.40
C THR A 192 36.42 -2.56 -39.16
N ARG A 193 36.32 -1.23 -39.32
CA ARG A 193 36.04 -0.29 -38.22
C ARG A 193 34.57 -0.33 -37.78
N THR A 194 33.63 -0.39 -38.72
CA THR A 194 32.19 -0.29 -38.44
C THR A 194 31.59 -1.55 -37.83
N THR A 195 32.15 -2.72 -38.14
CA THR A 195 31.69 -4.01 -37.61
C THR A 195 31.99 -4.17 -36.12
N ARG A 196 33.13 -3.65 -35.64
CA ARG A 196 33.50 -3.71 -34.21
C ARG A 196 32.62 -2.83 -33.32
N LEU A 197 32.33 -1.61 -33.77
CA LEU A 197 31.48 -0.68 -33.02
C LEU A 197 30.05 -1.21 -32.90
N ARG A 198 29.49 -1.78 -33.99
CA ARG A 198 28.15 -2.37 -33.97
C ARG A 198 28.06 -3.59 -33.05
N ALA A 199 29.06 -4.46 -33.04
CA ALA A 199 29.09 -5.62 -32.15
C ALA A 199 29.19 -5.21 -30.67
N ALA A 200 30.03 -4.24 -30.33
CA ALA A 200 30.17 -3.75 -28.95
C ALA A 200 28.87 -3.09 -28.44
N VAL A 201 28.21 -2.27 -29.27
CA VAL A 201 26.92 -1.66 -28.94
C VAL A 201 25.82 -2.71 -28.76
N ALA A 202 25.78 -3.73 -29.62
CA ALA A 202 24.79 -4.82 -29.49
C ALA A 202 24.96 -5.60 -28.18
N VAL A 203 26.20 -5.94 -27.80
CA VAL A 203 26.48 -6.61 -26.50
C VAL A 203 26.06 -5.73 -25.33
N MET A 204 26.36 -4.43 -25.38
CA MET A 204 25.98 -3.49 -24.32
C MET A 204 24.46 -3.38 -24.18
N LEU A 205 23.72 -3.32 -25.30
CA LEU A 205 22.25 -3.33 -25.30
C LEU A 205 21.69 -4.61 -24.67
N VAL A 206 22.22 -5.78 -25.03
CA VAL A 206 21.79 -7.06 -24.44
C VAL A 206 22.04 -7.06 -22.92
N LEU A 207 23.20 -6.60 -22.46
CA LEU A 207 23.52 -6.51 -21.03
C LEU A 207 22.57 -5.54 -20.29
N THR A 208 22.24 -4.40 -20.89
CA THR A 208 21.28 -3.45 -20.27
C THR A 208 19.87 -4.03 -20.17
N VAL A 209 19.42 -4.77 -21.19
CA VAL A 209 18.11 -5.46 -21.15
C VAL A 209 18.11 -6.54 -20.06
N LEU A 210 19.19 -7.32 -19.96
CA LEU A 210 19.34 -8.36 -18.94
C LEU A 210 19.31 -7.76 -17.52
N MET A 211 20.07 -6.69 -17.28
CA MET A 211 20.09 -5.98 -15.99
C MET A 211 18.74 -5.38 -15.64
N SER A 212 18.03 -4.81 -16.63
CA SER A 212 16.68 -4.25 -16.44
C SER A 212 15.69 -5.34 -16.07
N LEU A 213 15.77 -6.51 -16.72
CA LEU A 213 14.91 -7.65 -16.43
C LEU A 213 15.16 -8.19 -15.01
N LEU A 214 16.43 -8.33 -14.60
CA LEU A 214 16.81 -8.72 -13.24
C LEU A 214 16.32 -7.71 -12.19
N ALA A 215 16.42 -6.40 -12.48
CA ALA A 215 15.91 -5.36 -11.60
C ALA A 215 14.39 -5.45 -11.42
N VAL A 216 13.64 -5.72 -12.49
CA VAL A 216 12.18 -5.91 -12.42
C VAL A 216 11.83 -7.14 -11.59
N VAL A 217 12.49 -8.27 -11.81
CA VAL A 217 12.25 -9.50 -11.03
C VAL A 217 12.53 -9.24 -9.54
N SER A 218 13.70 -8.67 -9.22
CA SER A 218 14.08 -8.32 -7.84
C SER A 218 13.07 -7.38 -7.17
N TRP A 219 12.59 -6.37 -7.90
CA TRP A 219 11.57 -5.44 -7.39
C TRP A 219 10.25 -6.16 -7.06
N THR A 220 9.82 -7.09 -7.91
CA THR A 220 8.59 -7.86 -7.67
C THR A 220 8.70 -8.80 -6.47
N GLU A 221 9.85 -9.46 -6.29
CA GLU A 221 10.12 -10.34 -5.15
C GLU A 221 10.16 -9.56 -3.84
N ARG A 222 10.84 -8.41 -3.82
CA ARG A 222 10.85 -7.50 -2.66
C ARG A 222 9.44 -7.05 -2.29
N GLY A 223 8.61 -6.73 -3.29
CA GLY A 223 7.20 -6.37 -3.08
C GLY A 223 6.36 -7.50 -2.48
N ARG A 224 6.64 -8.76 -2.85
CA ARG A 224 5.97 -9.94 -2.25
C ARG A 224 6.41 -10.16 -0.80
N ALA A 225 7.71 -10.07 -0.52
CA ALA A 225 8.26 -10.24 0.83
C ALA A 225 7.68 -9.22 1.83
N VAL A 226 7.62 -7.94 1.45
CA VAL A 226 7.05 -6.88 2.31
C VAL A 226 5.56 -7.09 2.56
N ARG A 227 4.80 -7.58 1.57
CA ARG A 227 3.37 -7.90 1.76
C ARG A 227 3.19 -9.08 2.71
N GLN A 228 3.96 -10.15 2.55
CA GLN A 228 3.92 -11.32 3.45
C GLN A 228 4.28 -10.93 4.88
N GLU A 229 5.28 -10.08 5.07
CA GLU A 229 5.65 -9.61 6.41
C GLU A 229 4.55 -8.77 7.07
N ARG A 230 3.89 -7.87 6.32
CA ARG A 230 2.77 -7.08 6.85
C ARG A 230 1.58 -7.95 7.23
N GLU A 231 1.23 -8.92 6.39
CA GLU A 231 0.15 -9.87 6.66
C GLU A 231 0.47 -10.72 7.89
N ALA A 232 1.68 -11.28 7.97
CA ALA A 232 2.14 -12.02 9.12
C ALA A 232 2.10 -11.19 10.41
N ARG A 233 2.52 -9.92 10.37
CA ARG A 233 2.42 -9.00 11.52
C ARG A 233 0.99 -8.70 11.93
N HIS A 234 0.05 -8.60 10.98
CA HIS A 234 -1.36 -8.39 11.28
C HIS A 234 -1.99 -9.64 11.92
N GLN A 235 -1.65 -10.83 11.40
CA GLN A 235 -2.10 -12.11 11.96
C GLN A 235 -1.54 -12.36 13.36
N THR A 236 -0.28 -12.04 13.62
CA THR A 236 0.28 -12.14 14.98
C THR A 236 -0.33 -11.12 15.93
N ALA A 237 -0.58 -9.89 15.49
CA ALA A 237 -1.25 -8.87 16.31
C ALA A 237 -2.70 -9.25 16.66
N THR A 238 -3.45 -9.81 15.70
CA THR A 238 -4.83 -10.27 15.94
C THR A 238 -4.89 -11.51 16.83
N ALA A 239 -3.98 -12.47 16.64
CA ALA A 239 -3.87 -13.65 17.51
C ALA A 239 -3.55 -13.25 18.96
N TYR A 240 -2.57 -12.36 19.14
CA TYR A 240 -2.20 -11.84 20.45
C TYR A 240 -3.35 -11.05 21.11
N ALA A 241 -4.07 -10.21 20.35
CA ALA A 241 -5.24 -9.50 20.87
C ALA A 241 -6.34 -10.45 21.36
N ARG A 242 -6.58 -11.56 20.65
CA ARG A 242 -7.54 -12.60 21.05
C ARG A 242 -7.09 -13.37 22.30
N GLU A 243 -5.82 -13.70 22.39
CA GLU A 243 -5.24 -14.33 23.59
C GLU A 243 -5.43 -13.45 24.83
N LEU A 244 -5.11 -12.16 24.72
CA LEU A 244 -5.32 -11.20 25.80
C LEU A 244 -6.80 -11.05 26.17
N ALA A 245 -7.71 -11.05 25.19
CA ALA A 245 -9.14 -11.03 25.45
C ALA A 245 -9.60 -12.27 26.24
N GLN A 246 -9.12 -13.47 25.91
CA GLN A 246 -9.46 -14.69 26.66
C GLN A 246 -8.93 -14.64 28.10
N ARG A 247 -7.69 -14.18 28.30
CA ARG A 247 -7.11 -14.01 29.64
C ARG A 247 -7.83 -12.94 30.45
N ALA A 248 -8.29 -11.87 29.80
CA ALA A 248 -9.08 -10.83 30.44
C ALA A 248 -10.45 -11.35 30.89
N ASP A 249 -11.12 -12.17 30.07
CA ASP A 249 -12.44 -12.72 30.43
C ASP A 249 -12.34 -13.71 31.60
N SER A 250 -11.27 -14.52 31.66
CA SER A 250 -11.04 -15.44 32.79
C SER A 250 -10.66 -14.72 34.08
N ALA A 251 -9.94 -13.60 34.00
CA ALA A 251 -9.58 -12.78 35.16
C ALA A 251 -10.73 -11.86 35.65
N ARG A 252 -11.81 -11.72 34.88
CA ARG A 252 -12.88 -10.72 35.10
C ARG A 252 -13.50 -10.78 36.50
N SER A 253 -13.68 -11.96 37.08
CA SER A 253 -14.28 -12.15 38.41
C SER A 253 -13.25 -12.23 39.54
N THR A 254 -11.99 -12.54 39.25
CA THR A 254 -10.92 -12.74 40.24
C THR A 254 -10.11 -11.46 40.47
N ASP A 255 -9.67 -10.80 39.41
CA ASP A 255 -9.00 -9.49 39.45
C ASP A 255 -9.52 -8.58 38.32
N PRO A 256 -10.52 -7.72 38.61
CA PRO A 256 -11.09 -6.82 37.63
C PRO A 256 -10.10 -5.79 37.08
N GLN A 257 -9.07 -5.39 37.84
CA GLN A 257 -8.08 -4.41 37.38
C GLN A 257 -7.12 -5.06 36.39
N LEU A 258 -6.65 -6.28 36.68
CA LEU A 258 -5.86 -7.08 35.74
C LEU A 258 -6.66 -7.37 34.46
N ALA A 259 -7.92 -7.80 34.58
CA ALA A 259 -8.79 -8.06 33.44
C ALA A 259 -8.95 -6.82 32.54
N LEU A 260 -9.11 -5.63 33.15
CA LEU A 260 -9.24 -4.39 32.41
C LEU A 260 -7.95 -4.00 31.68
N HIS A 261 -6.79 -4.18 32.32
CA HIS A 261 -5.48 -3.99 31.68
C HIS A 261 -5.31 -4.88 30.44
N LEU A 262 -5.59 -6.18 30.57
CA LEU A 262 -5.46 -7.15 29.49
C LEU A 262 -6.42 -6.87 28.33
N ALA A 263 -7.70 -6.58 28.64
CA ALA A 263 -8.70 -6.24 27.64
C ALA A 263 -8.34 -4.96 26.88
N LEU A 264 -7.93 -3.90 27.60
CA LEU A 264 -7.54 -2.63 26.99
C LEU A 264 -6.30 -2.79 26.09
N ARG A 265 -5.28 -3.51 26.57
CA ARG A 265 -4.04 -3.74 25.81
C ARG A 265 -4.29 -4.55 24.53
N GLY A 266 -5.14 -5.59 24.60
CA GLY A 266 -5.52 -6.37 23.42
C GLY A 266 -6.21 -5.52 22.35
N VAL A 267 -7.21 -4.72 22.76
CA VAL A 267 -7.99 -3.86 21.87
C VAL A 267 -7.14 -2.72 21.28
N LEU A 268 -6.20 -2.15 22.03
CA LEU A 268 -5.26 -1.14 21.53
C LEU A 268 -4.22 -1.73 20.57
N LYS A 269 -3.83 -3.00 20.74
CA LYS A 269 -2.90 -3.69 19.83
C LYS A 269 -3.55 -4.02 18.49
N SER A 270 -4.75 -4.59 18.52
CA SER A 270 -5.56 -4.85 17.34
C SER A 270 -7.02 -4.92 17.74
N ARG A 271 -7.87 -4.05 17.17
CA ARG A 271 -9.31 -4.09 17.41
C ARG A 271 -9.91 -5.35 16.79
N THR A 272 -10.37 -6.26 17.62
CA THR A 272 -11.11 -7.45 17.21
C THR A 272 -12.51 -7.44 17.81
N PRO A 273 -13.52 -8.06 17.17
CA PRO A 273 -14.86 -8.18 17.75
C PRO A 273 -14.85 -8.85 19.12
N GLU A 274 -14.03 -9.90 19.28
CA GLU A 274 -13.93 -10.64 20.54
C GLU A 274 -13.30 -9.77 21.64
N GLY A 275 -12.26 -9.00 21.32
CA GLY A 275 -11.62 -8.08 22.26
C GLY A 275 -12.55 -6.96 22.71
N GLU A 276 -13.34 -6.40 21.79
CA GLU A 276 -14.34 -5.38 22.12
C GLU A 276 -15.45 -5.94 23.03
N THR A 277 -15.96 -7.14 22.73
CA THR A 277 -16.97 -7.78 23.58
C THR A 277 -16.44 -8.04 24.99
N VAL A 278 -15.22 -8.57 25.13
CA VAL A 278 -14.62 -8.78 26.44
C VAL A 278 -14.41 -7.46 27.18
N LEU A 279 -13.96 -6.40 26.51
CA LEU A 279 -13.81 -5.09 27.14
C LEU A 279 -15.16 -4.57 27.70
N ARG A 280 -16.25 -4.73 26.94
CA ARG A 280 -17.60 -4.41 27.42
C ARG A 280 -18.00 -5.25 28.64
N LYS A 281 -17.73 -6.56 28.63
CA LYS A 281 -18.00 -7.44 29.78
C LYS A 281 -17.23 -7.05 31.03
N VAL A 282 -15.92 -6.80 30.90
CA VAL A 282 -15.04 -6.43 32.01
C VAL A 282 -15.48 -5.12 32.63
N LEU A 283 -15.75 -4.09 31.81
CA LEU A 283 -16.22 -2.80 32.32
C LEU A 283 -17.60 -2.86 32.95
N THR A 284 -18.50 -3.67 32.39
CA THR A 284 -19.85 -3.87 32.96
C THR A 284 -19.78 -4.55 34.31
N ALA A 285 -18.94 -5.57 34.46
CA ALA A 285 -18.71 -6.23 35.75
C ALA A 285 -18.03 -5.30 36.77
N ALA A 286 -17.00 -4.56 36.36
CA ALA A 286 -16.27 -3.64 37.23
C ALA A 286 -17.14 -2.46 37.73
N ARG A 287 -18.19 -2.10 36.98
CA ARG A 287 -19.12 -1.01 37.32
C ARG A 287 -20.53 -1.51 37.65
N ALA A 288 -20.71 -2.79 37.93
CA ALA A 288 -21.98 -3.33 38.37
C ALA A 288 -22.36 -2.74 39.74
N ARG A 289 -23.12 -1.64 39.73
CA ARG A 289 -23.64 -0.95 40.91
C ARG A 289 -25.15 -1.01 40.90
N GLU A 290 -25.76 -1.02 42.09
CA GLU A 290 -27.21 -0.85 42.18
C GLU A 290 -27.64 0.42 41.44
N GLY A 291 -28.72 0.30 40.66
CA GLY A 291 -29.23 1.40 39.86
C GLY A 291 -29.71 2.54 40.73
N THR A 292 -29.56 3.76 40.23
CA THR A 292 -30.07 4.95 40.90
C THR A 292 -31.61 4.89 40.95
N PRO A 293 -32.24 5.08 42.12
CA PRO A 293 -33.70 5.10 42.21
C PRO A 293 -34.29 6.18 41.31
N MET A 294 -35.28 5.81 40.50
CA MET A 294 -36.10 6.75 39.75
C MET A 294 -37.42 6.99 40.47
N SER A 295 -37.99 8.18 40.25
CA SER A 295 -39.35 8.45 40.72
C SER A 295 -40.35 7.62 39.92
N GLY A 296 -41.00 6.70 40.62
CA GLY A 296 -42.12 5.92 40.12
C GLY A 296 -43.39 6.17 40.95
N PRO A 297 -44.49 5.45 40.65
CA PRO A 297 -45.71 5.54 41.43
C PRO A 297 -45.44 5.21 42.90
N ARG A 298 -45.92 6.06 43.83
CA ARG A 298 -45.82 5.81 45.30
C ARG A 298 -46.64 4.58 45.74
N SER A 299 -47.65 4.22 44.98
CA SER A 299 -48.52 3.06 45.18
C SER A 299 -48.99 2.55 43.82
N GLY A 300 -48.72 1.28 43.50
CA GLY A 300 -49.10 0.66 42.24
C GLY A 300 -47.93 -0.05 41.55
N ARG A 301 -48.24 -1.12 40.80
CA ARG A 301 -47.26 -1.99 40.15
C ARG A 301 -47.01 -1.49 38.73
N LEU A 302 -45.76 -1.18 38.38
CA LEU A 302 -45.43 -0.84 36.99
C LEU A 302 -45.57 -2.08 36.11
N ILE A 303 -46.29 -1.94 34.99
CA ILE A 303 -46.61 -3.05 34.07
C ILE A 303 -45.94 -2.89 32.69
N ALA A 304 -45.61 -1.66 32.29
CA ALA A 304 -44.96 -1.37 31.02
C ALA A 304 -44.12 -0.10 31.09
N LEU A 305 -43.04 -0.06 30.32
CA LEU A 305 -42.22 1.12 30.07
C LEU A 305 -42.28 1.45 28.58
N GLY A 306 -42.25 2.73 28.24
CA GLY A 306 -42.09 3.15 26.85
C GLY A 306 -40.67 2.85 26.33
N PRO A 307 -40.47 2.71 25.00
CA PRO A 307 -39.18 2.35 24.40
C PRO A 307 -37.99 3.27 24.76
N GLY A 308 -38.24 4.56 24.99
CA GLY A 308 -37.24 5.56 25.38
C GLY A 308 -37.21 5.84 26.88
N ALA A 309 -37.98 5.10 27.67
CA ALA A 309 -38.15 5.28 29.11
C ALA A 309 -38.56 6.71 29.53
N ASN A 310 -39.32 7.44 28.70
CA ASN A 310 -39.89 8.73 29.15
C ASN A 310 -41.22 8.54 29.87
N TYR A 311 -41.94 7.47 29.54
CA TYR A 311 -43.23 7.13 30.13
C TYR A 311 -43.23 5.73 30.76
N GLY A 312 -43.98 5.58 31.84
CA GLY A 312 -44.27 4.28 32.47
C GLY A 312 -45.74 4.14 32.77
N VAL A 313 -46.27 2.93 32.60
CA VAL A 313 -47.66 2.62 32.94
C VAL A 313 -47.71 1.75 34.19
N ALA A 314 -48.45 2.20 35.19
CA ALA A 314 -48.64 1.49 36.44
C ALA A 314 -50.12 1.19 36.71
N THR A 315 -50.38 0.02 37.28
CA THR A 315 -51.67 -0.34 37.83
C THR A 315 -51.75 0.17 39.27
N SER A 316 -52.70 1.07 39.52
CA SER A 316 -53.04 1.51 40.86
C SER A 316 -53.79 0.41 41.61
N THR A 317 -53.80 0.45 42.95
CA THR A 317 -54.46 -0.54 43.81
C THR A 317 -55.98 -0.59 43.62
N ASP A 318 -56.57 0.47 43.05
CA ASP A 318 -57.97 0.56 42.64
C ASP A 318 -58.26 -0.03 41.25
N GLY A 319 -57.28 -0.71 40.63
CA GLY A 319 -57.41 -1.34 39.32
C GLY A 319 -57.41 -0.36 38.14
N ARG A 320 -57.06 0.92 38.35
CA ARG A 320 -56.93 1.90 37.26
C ARG A 320 -55.51 1.95 36.70
N LEU A 321 -55.39 2.22 35.40
CA LEU A 321 -54.08 2.51 34.82
C LEU A 321 -53.70 3.96 35.03
N THR A 322 -52.45 4.17 35.40
CA THR A 322 -51.84 5.49 35.52
C THR A 322 -50.62 5.58 34.63
N VAL A 323 -50.53 6.66 33.84
CA VAL A 323 -49.37 6.94 32.99
C VAL A 323 -48.53 8.02 33.67
N TRP A 324 -47.24 7.73 33.80
CA TRP A 324 -46.27 8.55 34.51
C TRP A 324 -45.21 9.07 33.57
N ARG A 325 -44.87 10.36 33.68
CA ARG A 325 -43.68 10.94 33.05
C ARG A 325 -42.48 10.72 33.97
N LEU A 326 -41.57 9.85 33.57
CA LEU A 326 -40.46 9.40 34.43
C LEU A 326 -39.44 10.51 34.70
N ARG A 327 -39.19 11.40 33.73
CA ARG A 327 -38.29 12.56 33.90
C ARG A 327 -38.90 13.71 34.72
N ALA A 328 -40.14 14.08 34.42
CA ALA A 328 -40.81 15.21 35.07
C ALA A 328 -41.42 14.85 36.44
N ARG A 329 -41.41 13.56 36.80
CA ARG A 329 -41.95 13.03 38.07
C ARG A 329 -43.44 13.35 38.28
N SER A 330 -44.18 13.48 37.18
CA SER A 330 -45.59 13.84 37.20
C SER A 330 -46.44 12.69 36.65
N GLN A 331 -47.56 12.45 37.32
CA GLN A 331 -48.63 11.64 36.76
C GLN A 331 -49.37 12.49 35.72
N ILE A 332 -49.56 11.93 34.53
CA ILE A 332 -50.19 12.61 33.39
C ILE A 332 -51.64 12.14 33.27
N LEU A 333 -51.83 10.83 33.21
CA LEU A 333 -53.12 10.26 32.84
C LEU A 333 -53.59 9.26 33.90
N ARG A 334 -54.87 9.35 34.28
CA ARG A 334 -55.58 8.30 35.03
C ARG A 334 -56.59 7.66 34.09
N ALA A 335 -56.17 6.63 33.38
CA ALA A 335 -57.02 5.88 32.46
C ALA A 335 -57.89 4.85 33.22
N ALA A 336 -58.99 4.51 32.55
CA ALA A 336 -60.05 3.56 32.85
C ALA A 336 -59.71 2.32 33.72
N PRO A 337 -60.72 1.70 34.36
CA PRO A 337 -60.54 0.43 35.09
C PRO A 337 -60.00 -0.67 34.16
N LEU A 338 -59.03 -1.47 34.64
CA LEU A 338 -58.36 -2.45 33.81
C LEU A 338 -58.02 -3.77 34.51
N GLU A 339 -58.41 -4.82 33.80
CA GLU A 339 -57.61 -6.00 33.47
C GLU A 339 -57.35 -5.92 31.95
N GLY A 340 -56.11 -5.74 31.46
CA GLY A 340 -55.85 -5.66 30.01
C GLY A 340 -54.44 -5.20 29.60
N SER A 341 -54.16 -5.21 28.29
CA SER A 341 -52.82 -5.05 27.69
C SER A 341 -52.53 -3.62 27.22
N VAL A 342 -51.26 -3.21 27.27
CA VAL A 342 -50.80 -1.85 26.97
C VAL A 342 -49.59 -1.89 26.04
N VAL A 343 -49.56 -1.03 25.02
CA VAL A 343 -48.45 -0.90 24.07
C VAL A 343 -48.19 0.57 23.74
N PHE A 344 -46.93 0.98 23.71
CA PHE A 344 -46.48 2.31 23.29
C PHE A 344 -46.09 2.31 21.81
N SER A 345 -46.25 3.45 21.14
CA SER A 345 -45.58 3.71 19.86
C SER A 345 -44.06 3.87 20.06
N LEU A 346 -43.28 3.64 19.00
CA LEU A 346 -41.81 3.77 19.01
C LEU A 346 -41.34 5.17 19.41
N ASP A 347 -42.08 6.20 18.99
CA ASP A 347 -41.83 7.60 19.31
C ASP A 347 -42.39 8.03 20.68
N GLU A 348 -43.02 7.11 21.42
CA GLU A 348 -43.70 7.35 22.70
C GLU A 348 -44.76 8.47 22.68
N ARG A 349 -45.29 8.81 21.51
CA ARG A 349 -46.37 9.79 21.39
C ARG A 349 -47.74 9.18 21.69
N LEU A 350 -47.95 7.94 21.27
CA LEU A 350 -49.23 7.25 21.35
C LEU A 350 -49.17 6.09 22.35
N LEU A 351 -50.27 5.89 23.06
CA LEU A 351 -50.48 4.77 23.96
C LEU A 351 -51.76 4.03 23.57
N ALA A 352 -51.61 2.77 23.17
CA ALA A 352 -52.73 1.86 22.95
C ALA A 352 -53.03 1.10 24.24
N VAL A 353 -54.27 1.20 24.70
CA VAL A 353 -54.78 0.51 25.89
C VAL A 353 -55.96 -0.34 25.49
N ARG A 354 -55.89 -1.64 25.78
CA ARG A 354 -56.99 -2.58 25.52
C ARG A 354 -57.53 -3.15 26.82
N THR A 355 -58.83 -3.05 27.00
CA THR A 355 -59.55 -3.62 28.15
C THR A 355 -59.90 -5.10 27.95
N SER A 356 -60.09 -5.85 29.04
CA SER A 356 -60.58 -7.25 29.01
C SER A 356 -61.91 -7.38 28.28
N LYS A 357 -62.74 -6.33 28.29
CA LYS A 357 -64.01 -6.24 27.56
C LYS A 357 -63.85 -5.97 26.05
N GLY A 358 -62.62 -5.99 25.52
CA GLY A 358 -62.34 -5.82 24.10
C GLY A 358 -62.56 -4.41 23.57
N THR A 359 -62.44 -3.39 24.42
CA THR A 359 -62.37 -1.99 23.94
C THR A 359 -60.91 -1.60 23.82
N LEU A 360 -60.48 -1.24 22.61
CA LEU A 360 -59.20 -0.62 22.32
C LEU A 360 -59.36 0.90 22.36
N SER A 361 -58.45 1.59 23.05
CA SER A 361 -58.40 3.05 23.09
C SER A 361 -56.97 3.51 22.83
N VAL A 362 -56.81 4.47 21.93
CA VAL A 362 -55.53 5.09 21.61
C VAL A 362 -55.52 6.50 22.20
N TRP A 363 -54.45 6.82 22.90
CA TRP A 363 -54.26 8.07 23.60
C TRP A 363 -53.04 8.80 23.05
N ASP A 364 -53.17 10.10 22.80
CA ASP A 364 -52.02 10.96 22.55
C ASP A 364 -51.50 11.46 23.91
N LEU A 365 -50.25 11.12 24.21
CA LEU A 365 -49.59 11.41 25.48
C LEU A 365 -49.10 12.85 25.60
N ALA A 366 -48.93 13.56 24.48
CA ALA A 366 -48.56 14.97 24.49
C ALA A 366 -49.76 15.87 24.82
N TRP A 367 -50.95 15.49 24.36
CA TRP A 367 -52.20 16.24 24.56
C TRP A 367 -53.06 15.66 25.69
N GLU A 368 -52.65 14.53 26.26
CA GLU A 368 -53.34 13.82 27.36
C GLU A 368 -54.79 13.43 27.04
N GLN A 369 -55.08 13.18 25.76
CA GLN A 369 -56.44 12.94 25.27
C GLN A 369 -56.55 11.63 24.49
N ARG A 370 -57.74 11.03 24.57
CA ARG A 370 -58.08 9.85 23.77
C ARG A 370 -58.37 10.31 22.34
N VAL A 371 -57.51 9.90 21.42
CA VAL A 371 -57.62 10.24 19.99
C VAL A 371 -58.47 9.24 19.23
N ALA A 372 -58.54 7.98 19.68
CA ALA A 372 -59.39 6.97 19.07
C ALA A 372 -59.90 5.92 20.07
N SER A 373 -61.06 5.33 19.76
CA SER A 373 -61.63 4.23 20.55
C SER A 373 -62.45 3.30 19.67
N GLN A 374 -62.16 2.00 19.73
CA GLN A 374 -62.89 0.96 19.03
C GLN A 374 -63.40 -0.08 20.03
N LYS A 375 -64.69 -0.40 19.97
CA LYS A 375 -65.32 -1.44 20.80
C LYS A 375 -65.41 -2.75 20.00
N GLY A 376 -65.38 -3.89 20.71
CA GLY A 376 -65.51 -5.21 20.08
C GLY A 376 -64.21 -5.78 19.50
N VAL A 377 -63.07 -5.17 19.84
CA VAL A 377 -61.74 -5.69 19.56
C VAL A 377 -61.51 -6.93 20.45
N ARG A 378 -61.91 -8.10 19.95
CA ARG A 378 -61.67 -9.38 20.61
C ARG A 378 -60.17 -9.64 20.63
N VAL A 379 -59.67 -10.18 21.75
CA VAL A 379 -58.38 -10.86 21.73
C VAL A 379 -58.64 -12.31 21.49
N VAL A 380 -58.06 -12.80 20.40
CA VAL A 380 -57.75 -14.20 20.21
C VAL A 380 -56.60 -14.48 21.16
N ASP A 381 -56.88 -15.17 22.27
CA ASP A 381 -55.89 -16.06 22.85
C ASP A 381 -55.46 -17.01 21.71
N PRO A 382 -54.18 -17.30 21.45
CA PRO A 382 -53.74 -17.96 20.21
C PRO A 382 -54.45 -19.29 19.91
N ALA A 383 -55.19 -19.84 20.87
CA ALA A 383 -55.92 -21.09 20.82
C ALA A 383 -57.33 -21.07 20.18
N GLY A 384 -57.87 -19.97 19.64
CA GLY A 384 -59.24 -20.02 19.06
C GLY A 384 -59.59 -18.94 18.05
N SER A 385 -59.76 -19.36 16.79
CA SER A 385 -60.45 -18.75 15.65
C SER A 385 -60.95 -17.29 15.77
N ASP A 386 -60.50 -16.52 14.77
CA ASP A 386 -61.09 -15.30 14.19
C ASP A 386 -60.57 -13.94 14.70
N GLY A 387 -59.55 -13.44 13.97
CA GLY A 387 -59.22 -12.02 13.79
C GLY A 387 -58.20 -11.41 14.77
N ILE A 388 -56.97 -11.18 14.31
CA ILE A 388 -55.97 -10.33 14.99
C ILE A 388 -56.13 -8.90 14.45
N SER A 389 -56.11 -7.86 15.30
CA SER A 389 -56.13 -6.44 14.89
C SER A 389 -54.79 -5.74 15.18
N TYR A 390 -54.31 -4.93 14.24
CA TYR A 390 -53.08 -4.13 14.30
C TYR A 390 -53.40 -2.64 14.42
N VAL A 391 -52.40 -1.82 14.79
CA VAL A 391 -52.40 -0.36 14.57
C VAL A 391 -51.22 -0.05 13.66
N HIS A 392 -51.48 0.49 12.48
CA HIS A 392 -50.47 0.91 11.51
C HIS A 392 -50.18 2.40 11.70
N GLU A 393 -48.91 2.80 11.72
CA GLU A 393 -48.52 4.19 11.45
C GLU A 393 -48.12 4.26 9.97
N LEU A 394 -49.09 4.54 9.08
CA LEU A 394 -48.74 5.05 7.75
C LEU A 394 -48.48 6.53 7.95
N GLY A 395 -47.28 6.99 7.61
CA GLY A 395 -46.94 8.40 7.68
C GLY A 395 -47.99 9.25 6.96
N GLY A 396 -48.64 10.14 7.71
CA GLY A 396 -49.50 11.18 7.16
C GLY A 396 -50.87 11.30 7.82
N GLY A 397 -50.94 12.02 8.93
CA GLY A 397 -52.18 12.65 9.39
C GLY A 397 -52.93 11.90 10.48
N ALA A 398 -53.54 12.68 11.36
CA ALA A 398 -54.18 12.25 12.59
C ALA A 398 -55.32 11.23 12.37
N GLY A 399 -55.28 10.12 13.11
CA GLY A 399 -56.48 9.60 13.75
C GLY A 399 -57.21 8.40 13.15
N ASP A 400 -56.76 7.82 12.03
CA ASP A 400 -57.40 6.59 11.53
C ASP A 400 -56.87 5.32 12.21
N VAL A 401 -57.79 4.54 12.78
CA VAL A 401 -57.51 3.21 13.35
C VAL A 401 -57.97 2.17 12.34
N ASP A 402 -57.07 1.77 11.46
CA ASP A 402 -57.32 0.65 10.55
C ASP A 402 -57.09 -0.68 11.26
N SER A 403 -58.19 -1.37 11.59
CA SER A 403 -58.14 -2.77 12.00
C SER A 403 -57.97 -3.64 10.76
N VAL A 404 -56.78 -4.19 10.52
CA VAL A 404 -56.64 -5.31 9.58
C VAL A 404 -57.24 -6.54 10.25
N SER A 405 -58.54 -6.73 10.08
CA SER A 405 -59.22 -7.99 10.40
C SER A 405 -58.85 -9.00 9.32
N THR A 406 -58.25 -10.15 9.70
CA THR A 406 -58.12 -11.28 8.78
C THR A 406 -59.45 -11.98 8.49
N SER A 407 -60.57 -11.47 9.02
CA SER A 407 -61.93 -11.95 8.77
C SER A 407 -62.83 -10.77 8.35
N GLU A 408 -62.70 -10.32 7.11
CA GLU A 408 -63.70 -10.54 6.05
C GLU A 408 -63.24 -9.83 4.77
N THR A 409 -63.15 -10.64 3.70
CA THR A 409 -63.15 -10.26 2.27
C THR A 409 -61.99 -9.41 1.73
N ASP A 410 -60.86 -10.11 1.49
CA ASP A 410 -60.14 -10.22 0.18
C ASP A 410 -58.61 -10.32 0.30
N TYR A 411 -58.03 -10.13 1.50
CA TYR A 411 -56.58 -10.04 1.69
C TYR A 411 -55.94 -11.00 2.72
N ALA A 412 -56.63 -12.05 3.17
CA ALA A 412 -56.00 -13.12 3.94
C ALA A 412 -55.61 -14.29 3.01
N PRO A 413 -54.31 -14.60 2.79
CA PRO A 413 -53.93 -15.85 2.14
C PRO A 413 -54.55 -17.00 2.95
N ARG A 414 -55.25 -17.94 2.29
CA ARG A 414 -55.70 -19.19 2.92
C ARG A 414 -54.45 -19.96 3.33
N LEU A 415 -54.03 -19.77 4.57
CA LEU A 415 -52.96 -20.52 5.22
C LEU A 415 -53.45 -21.98 5.39
N PRO A 416 -52.65 -22.99 5.03
CA PRO A 416 -52.98 -24.38 5.32
C PRO A 416 -52.87 -24.62 6.83
N ASP A 417 -53.98 -25.04 7.43
CA ASP A 417 -54.16 -25.46 8.84
C ASP A 417 -53.95 -24.39 9.95
N PRO A 418 -54.73 -24.43 11.05
CA PRO A 418 -54.80 -23.33 12.02
C PRO A 418 -53.51 -23.15 12.83
N LEU A 419 -52.81 -22.06 12.51
CA LEU A 419 -51.62 -21.54 13.18
C LEU A 419 -52.02 -20.96 14.54
N ARG A 420 -51.48 -21.53 15.62
CA ARG A 420 -51.56 -20.99 16.99
C ARG A 420 -50.30 -20.15 17.13
N THR A 421 -50.41 -18.84 17.29
CA THR A 421 -49.28 -17.90 17.34
C THR A 421 -49.20 -17.25 18.71
N SER A 422 -48.27 -17.65 19.55
CA SER A 422 -48.01 -17.03 20.85
C SER A 422 -46.99 -15.91 20.69
N GLY A 423 -47.47 -14.71 20.34
CA GLY A 423 -46.60 -13.54 20.26
C GLY A 423 -47.19 -12.44 19.38
N LEU A 424 -47.08 -11.20 19.87
CA LEU A 424 -47.45 -9.97 19.18
C LEU A 424 -46.79 -9.92 17.80
N LEU A 425 -47.57 -9.65 16.76
CA LEU A 425 -47.11 -9.60 15.37
C LEU A 425 -46.68 -8.16 15.07
N ALA A 426 -45.38 -7.96 14.83
CA ALA A 426 -44.79 -6.66 14.52
C ALA A 426 -44.88 -6.41 13.00
N VAL A 427 -45.48 -5.27 12.63
CA VAL A 427 -45.45 -4.77 11.25
C VAL A 427 -44.38 -3.70 11.16
N LEU A 428 -43.52 -3.86 10.16
CA LEU A 428 -42.37 -3.04 9.80
C LEU A 428 -42.78 -1.69 9.22
N ALA A 429 -42.02 -0.64 9.56
CA ALA A 429 -41.87 0.55 8.72
C ALA A 429 -40.41 0.66 8.27
N ALA A 430 -40.25 0.71 6.94
CA ALA A 430 -39.09 0.96 6.08
C ALA A 430 -37.68 1.16 6.69
N ASP A 431 -36.70 0.49 6.06
CA ASP A 431 -35.32 0.95 5.99
C ASP A 431 -35.27 2.28 5.20
N PRO A 432 -34.86 3.42 5.81
CA PRO A 432 -34.80 4.70 5.11
C PRO A 432 -33.60 4.82 4.14
N GLN A 433 -32.62 3.90 4.19
CA GLN A 433 -31.36 4.03 3.46
C GLN A 433 -31.36 3.35 2.09
N ASP A 434 -32.33 2.47 1.80
CA ASP A 434 -32.42 1.75 0.52
C ASP A 434 -33.50 2.33 -0.42
N SER A 435 -33.61 3.67 -0.44
CA SER A 435 -34.58 4.40 -1.27
C SER A 435 -34.23 4.40 -2.78
N SER A 436 -33.28 3.58 -3.23
CA SER A 436 -32.76 3.62 -4.61
C SER A 436 -33.18 2.45 -5.50
N LEU A 437 -33.76 1.39 -4.94
CA LEU A 437 -34.22 0.22 -5.67
C LEU A 437 -35.62 -0.19 -5.21
N GLY A 438 -36.65 0.28 -5.92
CA GLY A 438 -38.01 -0.29 -5.97
C GLY A 438 -38.48 -1.13 -4.77
N MET A 439 -39.20 -0.46 -3.86
CA MET A 439 -39.90 -0.97 -2.67
C MET A 439 -40.15 -2.48 -2.59
N SER A 440 -39.54 -3.14 -1.61
CA SER A 440 -40.14 -4.31 -0.98
C SER A 440 -40.04 -4.22 0.54
N THR A 441 -41.14 -3.82 1.18
CA THR A 441 -41.29 -3.89 2.63
C THR A 441 -41.38 -5.36 3.02
N TYR A 442 -40.69 -5.82 4.05
CA TYR A 442 -40.88 -7.18 4.57
C TYR A 442 -41.86 -7.14 5.75
N VAL A 443 -42.53 -8.24 6.06
CA VAL A 443 -43.32 -8.42 7.29
C VAL A 443 -42.93 -9.76 7.89
N THR A 444 -42.71 -9.82 9.19
CA THR A 444 -42.39 -11.07 9.89
C THR A 444 -43.53 -11.48 10.80
N THR A 445 -44.01 -12.71 10.63
CA THR A 445 -45.07 -13.32 11.42
C THR A 445 -44.51 -14.50 12.21
N VAL A 446 -44.97 -14.69 13.44
CA VAL A 446 -44.49 -15.78 14.31
C VAL A 446 -45.65 -16.65 14.74
N ASP A 447 -45.58 -17.95 14.47
CA ASP A 447 -46.50 -18.97 14.98
C ASP A 447 -45.86 -19.87 16.06
N ARG A 448 -46.60 -20.87 16.55
CA ARG A 448 -46.18 -21.81 17.60
C ARG A 448 -44.87 -22.54 17.28
N HIS A 449 -44.48 -22.63 16.02
CA HIS A 449 -43.32 -23.37 15.56
C HIS A 449 -42.50 -22.62 14.53
N HIS A 450 -43.04 -21.61 13.84
CA HIS A 450 -42.37 -20.94 12.73
C HIS A 450 -42.24 -19.43 12.90
N VAL A 451 -41.14 -18.89 12.39
CA VAL A 451 -40.96 -17.46 12.11
C VAL A 451 -40.94 -17.33 10.58
N ASP A 452 -41.99 -16.74 10.03
CA ASP A 452 -42.24 -16.59 8.60
C ASP A 452 -42.04 -15.13 8.19
N THR A 453 -41.26 -14.88 7.14
CA THR A 453 -41.05 -13.54 6.58
C THR A 453 -41.60 -13.44 5.17
N TRP A 454 -42.33 -12.36 4.94
CA TRP A 454 -43.14 -12.10 3.76
C TRP A 454 -42.64 -10.83 3.08
N GLN A 455 -42.49 -10.87 1.76
CA GLN A 455 -42.21 -9.68 0.97
C GLN A 455 -43.54 -9.00 0.59
N VAL A 456 -43.74 -7.77 1.04
CA VAL A 456 -44.85 -6.90 0.68
C VAL A 456 -44.51 -6.20 -0.63
N VAL A 457 -45.27 -6.51 -1.67
CA VAL A 457 -45.17 -5.85 -2.98
C VAL A 457 -46.22 -4.75 -3.03
N GLY A 458 -45.80 -3.52 -3.35
CA GLY A 458 -46.68 -2.36 -3.39
C GLY A 458 -47.85 -2.50 -4.39
N THR A 459 -49.05 -2.18 -3.90
CA THR A 459 -50.31 -1.93 -4.62
C THR A 459 -50.88 -3.02 -5.53
N GLY A 460 -51.98 -3.64 -5.06
CA GLY A 460 -53.11 -4.05 -5.89
C GLY A 460 -53.17 -5.49 -6.37
N ALA A 461 -52.06 -6.24 -6.39
CA ALA A 461 -52.07 -7.64 -6.78
C ALA A 461 -51.99 -8.56 -5.54
N SER A 462 -53.10 -9.16 -5.18
CA SER A 462 -53.19 -10.22 -4.17
C SER A 462 -52.26 -11.39 -4.53
N GLN A 463 -51.10 -11.49 -3.89
CA GLN A 463 -50.25 -12.69 -4.01
C GLN A 463 -50.72 -13.75 -3.01
N ARG A 464 -51.27 -14.86 -3.52
CA ARG A 464 -51.27 -16.14 -2.78
C ARG A 464 -49.83 -16.67 -2.82
N GLY A 465 -49.09 -16.52 -1.72
CA GLY A 465 -47.67 -16.87 -1.67
C GLY A 465 -47.30 -17.77 -0.50
N ARG A 466 -46.19 -18.51 -0.65
CA ARG A 466 -45.42 -19.10 0.45
C ARG A 466 -44.56 -18.00 1.08
N PRO A 467 -44.22 -18.08 2.39
CA PRO A 467 -43.29 -17.13 2.98
C PRO A 467 -41.97 -17.15 2.20
N THR A 468 -41.38 -15.98 1.98
CA THR A 468 -40.08 -15.83 1.32
C THR A 468 -39.00 -16.56 2.11
N HIS A 469 -39.10 -16.50 3.43
CA HIS A 469 -38.24 -17.20 4.36
C HIS A 469 -39.03 -17.79 5.52
N ARG A 470 -38.71 -19.02 5.91
CA ARG A 470 -39.31 -19.71 7.06
C ARG A 470 -38.22 -20.28 7.95
N TYR A 471 -38.27 -19.95 9.23
CA TYR A 471 -37.50 -20.60 10.27
C TYR A 471 -38.42 -21.46 11.14
N THR A 472 -37.97 -22.64 11.57
CA THR A 472 -38.73 -23.52 12.48
C THR A 472 -37.98 -23.66 13.80
N GLU A 473 -38.59 -23.21 14.89
CA GLU A 473 -38.01 -23.30 16.23
C GLU A 473 -38.19 -24.71 16.82
N PRO A 474 -37.09 -25.42 17.14
CA PRO A 474 -37.17 -26.74 17.75
C PRO A 474 -37.68 -26.64 19.20
N GLY A 475 -38.88 -27.16 19.45
CA GLY A 475 -39.54 -27.08 20.76
C GLY A 475 -40.69 -26.10 20.82
N GLY A 476 -41.00 -25.43 19.71
CA GLY A 476 -42.05 -24.43 19.64
C GLY A 476 -41.63 -23.07 20.18
N ILE A 477 -42.53 -22.10 20.10
CA ILE A 477 -42.32 -20.69 20.44
C ILE A 477 -43.38 -20.32 21.46
N ASP A 478 -42.95 -19.98 22.68
CA ASP A 478 -43.84 -19.55 23.77
C ASP A 478 -44.09 -18.03 23.73
N GLN A 479 -43.07 -17.24 23.36
CA GLN A 479 -43.20 -15.81 23.09
C GLN A 479 -42.19 -15.36 22.04
N ALA A 480 -42.44 -14.22 21.40
CA ALA A 480 -41.51 -13.61 20.46
C ALA A 480 -41.53 -12.08 20.48
N TRP A 481 -40.39 -11.48 20.13
CA TRP A 481 -40.18 -10.03 20.00
C TRP A 481 -39.39 -9.73 18.74
N VAL A 482 -39.67 -8.61 18.09
CA VAL A 482 -39.01 -8.19 16.85
C VAL A 482 -38.23 -6.91 17.11
N ASP A 483 -37.04 -6.81 16.52
CA ASP A 483 -36.21 -5.61 16.64
C ASP A 483 -36.82 -4.40 15.89
N PRO A 484 -36.48 -3.15 16.25
CA PRO A 484 -37.07 -1.95 15.65
C PRO A 484 -36.81 -1.83 14.15
N VAL A 485 -35.72 -2.42 13.67
CA VAL A 485 -35.33 -2.45 12.25
C VAL A 485 -36.00 -3.63 11.51
N GLY A 486 -36.63 -4.56 12.25
CA GLY A 486 -37.26 -5.80 11.77
C GLY A 486 -36.34 -6.73 10.99
N GLN A 487 -35.04 -6.72 11.30
CA GLN A 487 -34.06 -7.65 10.75
C GLN A 487 -33.90 -8.91 11.62
N ARG A 488 -34.33 -8.87 12.88
CA ARG A 488 -34.11 -9.92 13.87
C ARG A 488 -35.36 -10.14 14.73
N VAL A 489 -35.66 -11.40 14.99
CA VAL A 489 -36.73 -11.87 15.86
C VAL A 489 -36.13 -12.70 16.98
N VAL A 490 -36.45 -12.35 18.22
CA VAL A 490 -36.11 -13.15 19.39
C VAL A 490 -37.31 -14.02 19.71
N THR A 491 -37.12 -15.33 19.68
CA THR A 491 -38.09 -16.35 20.11
C THR A 491 -37.65 -16.88 21.47
N THR A 492 -38.60 -17.22 22.33
CA THR A 492 -38.31 -17.94 23.58
C THR A 492 -39.20 -19.17 23.69
N ASN A 493 -38.66 -20.22 24.30
CA ASN A 493 -39.40 -21.39 24.71
C ASN A 493 -38.82 -21.98 26.00
N GLN A 494 -39.39 -23.11 26.46
CA GLN A 494 -38.89 -23.84 27.62
C GLN A 494 -37.44 -24.35 27.49
N ARG A 495 -36.91 -24.50 26.27
CA ARG A 495 -35.54 -24.98 26.00
C ARG A 495 -34.51 -23.85 25.93
N GLY A 496 -34.94 -22.62 25.66
CA GLY A 496 -34.07 -21.46 25.56
C GLY A 496 -34.67 -20.37 24.67
N SER A 497 -33.86 -19.35 24.42
CA SER A 497 -34.24 -18.27 23.50
C SER A 497 -33.36 -18.30 22.26
N SER A 498 -33.92 -18.04 21.10
CA SER A 498 -33.19 -17.99 19.84
C SER A 498 -33.31 -16.59 19.23
N VAL A 499 -32.23 -16.12 18.62
CA VAL A 499 -32.25 -14.94 17.74
C VAL A 499 -32.30 -15.45 16.32
N VAL A 500 -33.32 -15.05 15.56
CA VAL A 500 -33.59 -15.48 14.20
C VAL A 500 -33.54 -14.25 13.30
N SER A 501 -32.89 -14.33 12.16
CA SER A 501 -32.91 -13.25 11.17
C SER A 501 -34.24 -13.25 10.43
N ALA A 502 -34.68 -12.07 9.96
CA ALA A 502 -35.78 -11.92 9.00
C ALA A 502 -35.57 -12.75 7.71
N ARG A 503 -34.35 -13.21 7.42
CA ARG A 503 -34.07 -14.17 6.33
C ARG A 503 -34.34 -15.64 6.70
N GLY A 504 -34.96 -15.90 7.85
CA GLY A 504 -35.29 -17.26 8.31
C GLY A 504 -34.09 -18.08 8.76
N THR A 505 -32.97 -17.43 9.10
CA THR A 505 -31.75 -18.11 9.59
C THR A 505 -31.60 -17.94 11.09
N LEU A 506 -31.24 -19.01 11.79
CA LEU A 506 -30.84 -18.94 13.20
C LEU A 506 -29.53 -18.14 13.29
N VAL A 507 -29.56 -17.03 14.02
CA VAL A 507 -28.39 -16.18 14.29
C VAL A 507 -27.66 -16.72 15.51
N SER A 508 -28.37 -16.94 16.62
CA SER A 508 -27.77 -17.44 17.85
C SER A 508 -28.80 -18.09 18.78
N ARG A 509 -28.33 -18.90 19.73
CA ARG A 509 -29.12 -19.42 20.85
C ARG A 509 -28.57 -18.89 22.15
N MET A 510 -29.48 -18.48 23.02
CA MET A 510 -29.20 -17.98 24.35
C MET A 510 -29.70 -18.99 25.39
N PRO A 511 -28.95 -19.16 26.50
CA PRO A 511 -29.34 -20.06 27.58
C PRO A 511 -30.48 -19.52 28.45
N LEU A 512 -31.04 -18.35 28.12
CA LEU A 512 -32.15 -17.74 28.84
C LEU A 512 -33.47 -18.39 28.41
N THR A 513 -34.19 -18.96 29.37
CA THR A 513 -35.53 -19.54 29.17
C THR A 513 -36.58 -18.60 29.74
N SER A 514 -37.83 -18.73 29.26
CA SER A 514 -39.01 -18.04 29.81
C SER A 514 -38.79 -16.54 30.04
N LEU A 515 -38.60 -15.80 28.94
CA LEU A 515 -38.45 -14.35 29.00
C LEU A 515 -39.79 -13.67 29.23
N ALA A 516 -39.85 -12.73 30.17
CA ALA A 516 -41.02 -11.89 30.42
C ALA A 516 -41.08 -10.70 29.45
N SER A 517 -39.93 -10.20 29.00
CA SER A 517 -39.83 -9.08 28.07
C SER A 517 -38.46 -9.06 27.40
N VAL A 518 -38.43 -8.67 26.12
CA VAL A 518 -37.20 -8.32 25.40
C VAL A 518 -37.36 -6.91 24.86
N VAL A 519 -36.34 -6.08 25.09
CA VAL A 519 -36.31 -4.71 24.57
C VAL A 519 -35.01 -4.47 23.83
N PHE A 520 -35.10 -3.91 22.63
CA PHE A 520 -33.96 -3.66 21.77
C PHE A 520 -33.48 -2.21 21.89
N SER A 521 -32.20 -1.99 21.66
CA SER A 521 -31.66 -0.65 21.46
C SER A 521 -32.19 -0.07 20.14
N GLY A 522 -32.17 1.27 20.01
CA GLY A 522 -32.69 1.93 18.80
C GLY A 522 -32.00 1.53 17.50
N ASP A 523 -30.76 1.04 17.58
CA ASP A 523 -29.98 0.50 16.45
C ASP A 523 -30.12 -1.02 16.26
N GLY A 524 -30.81 -1.73 17.16
CA GLY A 524 -31.01 -3.19 17.09
C GLY A 524 -29.78 -4.05 17.42
N GLU A 525 -28.63 -3.44 17.75
CA GLU A 525 -27.38 -4.16 18.01
C GLU A 525 -27.29 -4.76 19.42
N LEU A 526 -28.02 -4.16 20.36
CA LEU A 526 -28.14 -4.64 21.74
C LEU A 526 -29.60 -4.92 22.09
N MET A 527 -29.79 -5.78 23.08
CA MET A 527 -31.09 -6.01 23.70
C MET A 527 -30.95 -6.25 25.19
N ILE A 528 -32.03 -5.99 25.92
CA ILE A 528 -32.20 -6.38 27.31
C ILE A 528 -33.18 -7.55 27.33
N ALA A 529 -32.69 -8.70 27.75
CA ALA A 529 -33.51 -9.88 28.01
C ALA A 529 -33.91 -9.88 29.48
N VAL A 530 -35.21 -9.78 29.75
CA VAL A 530 -35.78 -9.84 31.11
C VAL A 530 -36.36 -11.23 31.33
N PRO A 531 -35.69 -12.11 32.10
CA PRO A 531 -36.24 -13.42 32.42
C PRO A 531 -37.41 -13.29 33.40
N GLU A 532 -38.35 -14.26 33.38
CA GLU A 532 -39.44 -14.33 34.36
C GLU A 532 -38.94 -14.45 35.81
N SER A 533 -37.75 -15.04 35.99
CA SER A 533 -37.05 -15.10 37.27
C SER A 533 -35.56 -14.80 37.08
N GLY A 534 -35.02 -13.90 37.91
CA GLY A 534 -33.61 -13.50 37.86
C GLY A 534 -33.37 -12.10 37.29
N ALA A 535 -32.11 -11.70 37.28
CA ALA A 535 -31.69 -10.37 36.86
C ALA A 535 -31.79 -10.19 35.33
N PRO A 536 -32.22 -9.01 34.83
CA PRO A 536 -32.13 -8.68 33.41
C PRO A 536 -30.71 -8.78 32.89
N ALA A 537 -30.56 -9.27 31.66
CA ALA A 537 -29.28 -9.41 30.99
C ALA A 537 -29.21 -8.44 29.80
N VAL A 538 -28.08 -7.76 29.65
CA VAL A 538 -27.73 -7.03 28.42
C VAL A 538 -27.04 -8.00 27.49
N VAL A 539 -27.57 -8.13 26.27
CA VAL A 539 -27.15 -9.13 25.29
C VAL A 539 -26.84 -8.44 23.97
N GLN A 540 -25.79 -8.87 23.29
CA GLN A 540 -25.52 -8.48 21.92
C GLN A 540 -26.43 -9.25 20.96
N THR A 541 -27.27 -8.54 20.20
CA THR A 541 -28.32 -9.17 19.40
C THR A 541 -27.75 -10.03 18.27
N GLY A 542 -26.68 -9.59 17.62
CA GLY A 542 -26.06 -10.30 16.50
C GLY A 542 -25.34 -11.60 16.86
N THR A 543 -24.93 -11.78 18.12
CA THR A 543 -24.18 -12.96 18.59
C THR A 543 -24.94 -13.76 19.65
N GLY A 544 -25.98 -13.20 20.27
CA GLY A 544 -26.65 -13.76 21.45
C GLY A 544 -25.76 -13.76 22.70
N GLU A 545 -24.63 -13.06 22.67
CA GLU A 545 -23.66 -13.07 23.76
C GLU A 545 -24.10 -12.17 24.91
N ILE A 546 -24.15 -12.73 26.12
CA ILE A 546 -24.52 -11.98 27.33
C ILE A 546 -23.32 -11.10 27.76
N LEU A 547 -23.49 -9.78 27.65
CA LEU A 547 -22.46 -8.79 27.98
C LEU A 547 -22.40 -8.51 29.49
N GLY A 548 -23.49 -8.74 30.20
CA GLY A 548 -23.57 -8.62 31.65
C GLY A 548 -25.00 -8.66 32.16
N THR A 549 -25.15 -8.85 33.46
CA THR A 549 -26.45 -8.78 34.15
C THR A 549 -26.57 -7.46 34.89
N LEU A 550 -27.76 -6.87 34.84
CA LEU A 550 -28.07 -5.63 35.55
C LEU A 550 -28.48 -5.97 36.99
N PRO A 551 -27.81 -5.42 38.02
CA PRO A 551 -28.14 -5.70 39.41
C PRO A 551 -29.53 -5.14 39.77
N GLY A 552 -30.20 -5.72 40.78
CA GLY A 552 -31.54 -5.28 41.20
C GLY A 552 -32.59 -6.40 41.24
N GLY A 553 -32.20 -7.64 40.95
CA GLY A 553 -33.05 -8.81 41.09
C GLY A 553 -34.08 -8.96 39.96
N THR A 554 -35.18 -9.66 40.25
CA THR A 554 -36.21 -9.96 39.25
C THR A 554 -36.91 -8.68 38.78
N ALA A 555 -36.87 -8.43 37.48
CA ALA A 555 -37.58 -7.33 36.84
C ALA A 555 -38.81 -7.82 36.07
N ARG A 556 -39.71 -6.90 35.75
CA ARG A 556 -40.91 -7.16 34.93
C ARG A 556 -40.90 -6.44 33.60
N ALA A 557 -40.28 -5.28 33.56
CA ALA A 557 -40.11 -4.50 32.36
C ALA A 557 -38.74 -3.81 32.42
N ALA A 558 -38.13 -3.65 31.26
CA ALA A 558 -36.95 -2.82 31.07
C ALA A 558 -37.18 -1.89 29.88
N ALA A 559 -36.42 -0.82 29.78
CA ALA A 559 -36.40 0.04 28.60
C ALA A 559 -35.05 0.75 28.49
N PHE A 560 -34.56 0.99 27.27
CA PHE A 560 -33.43 1.88 27.07
C PHE A 560 -33.88 3.32 27.31
N THR A 561 -32.99 4.14 27.86
CA THR A 561 -33.25 5.58 27.92
C THR A 561 -33.08 6.18 26.52
N GLN A 562 -33.86 7.20 26.18
CA GLN A 562 -33.83 7.85 24.86
C GLN A 562 -32.43 8.35 24.43
N ASP A 563 -31.55 8.65 25.40
CA ASP A 563 -30.15 9.03 25.15
C ASP A 563 -29.23 7.84 24.80
N GLY A 564 -29.74 6.59 24.84
CA GLY A 564 -28.99 5.35 24.62
C GLY A 564 -27.96 5.03 25.70
N ARG A 565 -27.84 5.87 26.75
CA ARG A 565 -26.75 5.79 27.75
C ARG A 565 -27.12 5.04 29.03
N GLY A 566 -28.39 4.67 29.18
CA GLY A 566 -28.89 4.00 30.37
C GLY A 566 -30.02 3.03 30.09
N VAL A 567 -30.37 2.29 31.13
CA VAL A 567 -31.49 1.35 31.15
C VAL A 567 -32.37 1.65 32.34
N ALA A 568 -33.67 1.79 32.11
CA ALA A 568 -34.68 1.80 33.15
C ALA A 568 -35.15 0.37 33.42
N ILE A 569 -35.18 -0.04 34.68
CA ILE A 569 -35.63 -1.35 35.13
C ILE A 569 -36.76 -1.17 36.13
N ALA A 570 -37.90 -1.80 35.85
CA ALA A 570 -39.02 -1.93 36.77
C ALA A 570 -38.92 -3.27 37.50
N GLY A 571 -38.51 -3.22 38.77
CA GLY A 571 -38.37 -4.38 39.64
C GLY A 571 -39.72 -5.01 39.98
N ALA A 572 -39.70 -6.32 40.25
CA ALA A 572 -40.88 -7.03 40.77
C ALA A 572 -41.30 -6.52 42.16
N ASP A 573 -40.37 -5.90 42.89
CA ASP A 573 -40.54 -5.21 44.17
C ASP A 573 -41.28 -3.87 44.05
N GLY A 574 -41.61 -3.43 42.83
CA GLY A 574 -42.27 -2.17 42.56
C GLY A 574 -41.33 -0.97 42.51
N THR A 575 -40.02 -1.17 42.66
CA THR A 575 -39.03 -0.10 42.50
C THR A 575 -38.71 0.14 41.03
N LEU A 576 -38.46 1.40 40.69
CA LEU A 576 -37.98 1.79 39.37
C LEU A 576 -36.55 2.28 39.52
N ARG A 577 -35.60 1.68 38.81
CA ARG A 577 -34.17 1.99 38.91
C ARG A 577 -33.60 2.33 37.54
N ARG A 578 -32.70 3.31 37.48
CA ARG A 578 -31.90 3.64 36.30
C ARG A 578 -30.49 3.11 36.47
N HIS A 579 -30.04 2.33 35.50
CA HIS A 579 -28.69 1.80 35.38
C HIS A 579 -27.96 2.53 34.26
N GLU A 580 -26.66 2.75 34.44
CA GLU A 580 -25.77 3.16 33.37
C GLU A 580 -25.55 1.96 32.42
N CYS A 581 -25.74 2.15 31.12
CA CYS A 581 -25.50 1.10 30.14
C CYS A 581 -24.08 1.20 29.59
N VAL A 582 -23.11 0.69 30.34
CA VAL A 582 -21.71 0.62 29.88
C VAL A 582 -21.56 -0.13 28.54
N PRO A 583 -22.26 -1.27 28.30
CA PRO A 583 -22.23 -1.92 26.99
C PRO A 583 -22.81 -1.09 25.84
N CYS A 584 -23.64 -0.08 26.11
CA CYS A 584 -24.25 0.76 25.09
C CYS A 584 -23.34 1.90 24.64
N LEU A 585 -22.22 2.15 25.32
CA LEU A 585 -21.35 3.27 24.99
C LEU A 585 -20.70 3.08 23.61
N PRO A 586 -20.59 4.17 22.80
CA PRO A 586 -19.79 4.15 21.59
C PRO A 586 -18.35 3.71 21.88
N TYR A 587 -17.72 3.03 20.93
CA TYR A 587 -16.37 2.45 21.12
C TYR A 587 -15.33 3.46 21.64
N LYS A 588 -15.35 4.71 21.14
CA LYS A 588 -14.44 5.76 21.61
C LYS A 588 -14.67 6.13 23.08
N GLU A 589 -15.91 6.33 23.49
CA GLU A 589 -16.27 6.62 24.88
C GLU A 589 -15.97 5.43 25.80
N LEU A 590 -16.17 4.20 25.31
CA LEU A 590 -15.82 2.97 26.03
C LEU A 590 -14.31 2.90 26.32
N LEU A 591 -13.46 3.25 25.35
CA LEU A 591 -12.00 3.30 25.56
C LEU A 591 -11.58 4.37 26.56
N ASP A 592 -12.17 5.57 26.48
CA ASP A 592 -11.90 6.64 27.44
C ASP A 592 -12.36 6.23 28.85
N LEU A 593 -13.49 5.54 28.94
CA LEU A 593 -13.98 4.98 30.20
C LEU A 593 -13.06 3.89 30.74
N ALA A 594 -12.54 3.03 29.88
CA ALA A 594 -11.58 1.98 30.23
C ALA A 594 -10.33 2.57 30.87
N LYS A 595 -9.72 3.56 30.19
CA LYS A 595 -8.53 4.27 30.68
C LYS A 595 -8.78 4.93 32.03
N LYS A 596 -9.91 5.62 32.19
CA LYS A 596 -10.29 6.27 33.46
C LYS A 596 -10.63 5.30 34.59
N SER A 597 -10.94 4.04 34.27
CA SER A 597 -11.33 3.03 35.26
C SER A 597 -10.15 2.20 35.78
N LEU A 598 -8.96 2.41 35.22
CA LEU A 598 -7.71 1.87 35.76
C LEU A 598 -7.31 2.67 36.99
N THR A 599 -7.14 2.00 38.13
CA THR A 599 -6.80 2.64 39.41
C THR A 599 -5.36 2.37 39.84
N ARG A 600 -4.68 1.41 39.19
CA ARG A 600 -3.28 1.06 39.45
C ARG A 600 -2.59 0.59 38.16
N PRO A 601 -1.25 0.71 38.05
CA PRO A 601 -0.49 0.04 37.00
C PRO A 601 -0.46 -1.49 37.20
N MET A 602 -0.10 -2.23 36.14
CA MET A 602 0.20 -3.67 36.24
C MET A 602 1.48 -3.88 37.06
N THR A 603 1.47 -4.88 37.93
CA THR A 603 2.66 -5.27 38.70
C THR A 603 3.69 -5.96 37.79
N PRO A 604 4.99 -5.96 38.17
CA PRO A 604 6.03 -6.68 37.43
C PRO A 604 5.71 -8.16 37.23
N GLU A 605 5.11 -8.82 38.22
CA GLU A 605 4.75 -10.24 38.15
C GLU A 605 3.55 -10.49 37.23
N GLU A 606 2.56 -9.59 37.22
CA GLU A 606 1.44 -9.64 36.28
C GLU A 606 1.92 -9.48 34.82
N ARG A 607 2.88 -8.58 34.58
CA ARG A 607 3.48 -8.38 33.25
C ARG A 607 4.25 -9.62 32.79
N ARG A 608 5.07 -10.19 33.68
CA ARG A 608 5.80 -11.43 33.40
C ARG A 608 4.86 -12.59 33.08
N THR A 609 3.82 -12.78 33.90
CA THR A 609 2.91 -13.93 33.80
C THR A 609 1.94 -13.80 32.61
N HIS A 610 1.37 -12.61 32.40
CA HIS A 610 0.27 -12.43 31.44
C HIS A 610 0.70 -11.78 30.13
N LEU A 611 1.82 -11.06 30.08
CA LEU A 611 2.31 -10.42 28.86
C LEU A 611 3.61 -11.05 28.34
N HIS A 612 4.23 -11.95 29.11
CA HIS A 612 5.58 -12.49 28.83
C HIS A 612 6.63 -11.38 28.65
N GLU A 613 6.37 -10.23 29.26
CA GLU A 613 7.29 -9.12 29.32
C GLU A 613 8.22 -9.38 30.50
N GLU A 614 9.53 -9.48 30.26
CA GLU A 614 10.45 -9.44 31.38
C GLU A 614 10.22 -8.14 32.14
N PRO A 615 10.05 -8.18 33.47
CA PRO A 615 9.95 -6.96 34.22
C PRO A 615 11.18 -6.15 33.88
N SER A 616 10.96 -4.94 33.38
CA SER A 616 12.01 -3.97 33.22
C SER A 616 12.85 -4.02 34.49
N GLN A 617 14.18 -4.08 34.35
CA GLN A 617 15.02 -3.45 35.35
C GLN A 617 14.68 -1.95 35.30
N GLY A 618 13.49 -1.60 35.80
CA GLY A 618 13.19 -0.25 36.22
C GLY A 618 14.23 0.10 37.28
N CYS A 619 14.39 1.40 37.51
CA CYS A 619 15.47 1.81 38.39
C CYS A 619 15.38 1.10 39.73
N PRO A 620 16.51 0.53 40.19
CA PRO A 620 16.52 -0.42 41.29
C PRO A 620 15.76 0.20 42.45
N LEU A 621 14.74 -0.52 42.95
CA LEU A 621 14.19 -0.23 44.26
C LEU A 621 15.38 -0.22 45.21
N LEU A 622 15.59 0.94 45.85
CA LEU A 622 16.69 1.24 46.75
C LEU A 622 17.02 0.04 47.64
N THR A 623 18.07 -0.69 47.29
CA THR A 623 18.97 -1.24 48.29
C THR A 623 19.90 -0.10 48.71
N ASP A 624 20.24 -0.02 49.99
CA ASP A 624 20.89 1.10 50.70
C ASP A 624 22.19 1.67 50.08
N GLU A 625 22.68 1.12 48.96
CA GLU A 625 23.96 1.46 48.36
C GLU A 625 23.89 2.17 46.99
N ALA A 626 22.72 2.45 46.40
CA ALA A 626 22.64 3.09 45.08
C ALA A 626 21.89 4.44 45.08
N ARG A 627 22.59 5.54 45.37
CA ARG A 627 22.15 6.94 45.13
C ARG A 627 22.22 7.34 43.65
N ARG A 628 21.60 6.58 42.72
CA ARG A 628 21.58 6.97 41.30
C ARG A 628 20.22 7.54 40.91
N SER A 629 20.22 8.78 40.40
CA SER A 629 19.04 9.43 39.84
C SER A 629 18.61 8.74 38.54
N CYS A 630 17.31 8.61 38.33
CA CYS A 630 16.76 7.86 37.21
C CYS A 630 15.46 8.44 36.66
N ILE A 631 15.28 8.27 35.34
CA ILE A 631 14.10 8.68 34.59
C ILE A 631 13.43 7.42 34.02
N ASP A 632 12.18 7.18 34.39
CA ASP A 632 11.33 6.09 33.89
C ASP A 632 10.27 6.66 32.95
N ILE A 633 9.96 5.97 31.85
CA ILE A 633 9.02 6.44 30.84
C ILE A 633 7.96 5.37 30.66
N ASP A 634 6.68 5.75 30.75
CA ASP A 634 5.60 4.79 30.49
C ASP A 634 5.67 4.33 29.01
N PRO A 635 5.93 3.04 28.73
CA PRO A 635 6.01 2.53 27.36
C PRO A 635 4.68 2.66 26.57
N ASN A 636 3.59 3.07 27.21
CA ASN A 636 2.29 3.31 26.56
C ASN A 636 2.08 4.76 26.08
N SER A 637 3.07 5.63 26.24
CA SER A 637 2.97 7.05 25.90
C SER A 637 3.15 7.34 24.39
N GLY A 638 2.19 6.88 23.57
CA GLY A 638 1.84 7.38 22.24
C GLY A 638 2.92 7.59 21.14
N PRO A 639 2.50 7.81 19.88
CA PRO A 639 3.40 8.20 18.78
C PRO A 639 3.86 9.69 18.88
N PRO A 640 4.90 10.12 18.15
CA PRO A 640 5.45 11.49 18.22
C PRO A 640 4.39 12.59 18.11
N GLY A 641 4.46 13.62 18.97
CA GLY A 641 3.40 14.63 19.16
C GLY A 641 2.40 14.30 20.27
N SER A 642 2.57 13.17 20.96
CA SER A 642 1.81 12.81 22.16
C SER A 642 2.48 13.30 23.44
N VAL A 643 1.64 13.53 24.45
CA VAL A 643 2.05 13.86 25.81
C VAL A 643 2.49 12.56 26.49
N VAL A 644 3.73 12.54 26.99
CA VAL A 644 4.39 11.40 27.62
C VAL A 644 4.52 11.64 29.12
N GLU A 645 4.17 10.64 29.94
CA GLU A 645 4.48 10.67 31.38
C GLU A 645 5.92 10.20 31.62
N VAL A 646 6.68 11.05 32.30
CA VAL A 646 8.07 10.84 32.65
C VAL A 646 8.16 10.82 34.19
N GLY A 647 8.54 9.69 34.75
CA GLY A 647 8.81 9.50 36.17
C GLY A 647 10.25 9.84 36.51
N PHE A 648 10.47 10.62 37.56
CA PHE A 648 11.77 11.02 38.10
C PHE A 648 11.96 10.36 39.46
N VAL A 649 13.14 9.79 39.67
CA VAL A 649 13.56 9.11 40.90
C VAL A 649 14.89 9.70 41.36
N ASN A 650 14.94 10.17 42.61
CA ASN A 650 16.10 10.79 43.26
C ASN A 650 16.64 12.07 42.57
N PHE A 651 15.76 13.02 42.22
CA PHE A 651 16.13 14.34 41.66
C PHE A 651 15.88 15.50 42.64
N PRO A 652 16.73 16.52 42.75
CA PRO A 652 16.44 17.67 43.62
C PRO A 652 15.16 18.38 43.16
N ALA A 653 14.37 18.87 44.13
CA ALA A 653 13.20 19.72 43.85
C ALA A 653 13.65 21.00 43.14
N GLY A 654 12.92 21.40 42.10
CA GLY A 654 13.25 22.56 41.27
C GLY A 654 13.10 22.29 39.78
N THR A 655 13.43 23.31 38.99
CA THR A 655 13.26 23.27 37.53
C THR A 655 14.38 22.45 36.87
N GLN A 656 14.00 21.37 36.21
CA GLN A 656 14.89 20.55 35.38
C GLN A 656 14.64 20.85 33.92
N ARG A 657 15.68 21.07 33.12
CA ARG A 657 15.55 21.19 31.66
C ARG A 657 15.73 19.83 31.03
N LEU A 658 14.66 19.26 30.48
CA LEU A 658 14.67 17.91 29.92
C LEU A 658 15.10 17.96 28.44
N ARG A 659 16.08 17.15 28.05
CA ARG A 659 16.50 16.94 26.65
C ARG A 659 16.30 15.50 26.24
N PHE A 660 15.91 15.31 24.99
CA PHE A 660 15.84 14.01 24.33
C PHE A 660 16.90 13.93 23.23
N THR A 661 17.68 12.85 23.19
CA THR A 661 18.71 12.60 22.17
C THR A 661 18.41 11.29 21.44
N ASP A 662 18.27 11.27 20.11
CA ASP A 662 18.03 10.01 19.38
C ASP A 662 19.30 9.17 19.20
N ALA A 663 19.15 7.94 18.69
CA ALA A 663 20.26 7.05 18.34
C ALA A 663 21.17 7.57 17.20
N ARG A 664 20.86 8.72 16.60
CA ARG A 664 21.70 9.42 15.63
C ARG A 664 22.29 10.72 16.20
N ASP A 665 22.27 10.86 17.53
CA ASP A 665 22.81 11.98 18.30
C ASP A 665 22.13 13.34 18.01
N ARG A 666 20.90 13.33 17.50
CA ARG A 666 20.09 14.54 17.33
C ARG A 666 19.41 14.87 18.66
N GLN A 667 19.48 16.13 19.08
CA GLN A 667 18.94 16.59 20.36
C GLN A 667 17.68 17.45 20.19
N TRP A 668 16.73 17.26 21.08
CA TRP A 668 15.52 18.06 21.21
C TRP A 668 15.37 18.56 22.66
N ASP A 669 15.21 19.86 22.83
CA ASP A 669 14.86 20.46 24.13
C ASP A 669 13.36 20.32 24.35
N LEU A 670 12.97 19.66 25.44
CA LEU A 670 11.58 19.44 25.84
C LEU A 670 11.08 20.52 26.82
N GLY A 671 11.94 21.45 27.20
CA GLY A 671 11.62 22.59 28.05
C GLY A 671 11.84 22.33 29.55
N PRO A 672 11.65 23.39 30.37
CA PRO A 672 11.75 23.30 31.82
C PRO A 672 10.56 22.52 32.41
N VAL A 673 10.87 21.63 33.36
CA VAL A 673 9.95 20.78 34.10
C VAL A 673 10.19 21.01 35.59
N ASP A 674 9.18 21.49 36.29
CA ASP A 674 9.29 21.72 37.73
C ASP A 674 9.02 20.42 38.51
N LEU A 675 10.04 19.95 39.24
CA LEU A 675 9.92 18.78 40.09
C LEU A 675 9.55 19.20 41.52
N PRO A 676 8.42 18.71 42.08
CA PRO A 676 8.01 19.02 43.44
C PRO A 676 8.86 18.32 44.52
N GLY A 677 9.72 17.36 44.14
CA GLY A 677 10.51 16.57 45.09
C GLY A 677 11.35 15.48 44.42
N PRO A 678 12.07 14.68 45.23
CA PRO A 678 12.92 13.58 44.77
C PRO A 678 12.21 12.46 44.04
N TYR A 679 10.89 12.41 44.10
CA TYR A 679 10.08 11.49 43.32
C TYR A 679 8.93 12.28 42.71
N ALA A 680 8.84 12.31 41.39
CA ALA A 680 7.83 13.10 40.69
C ALA A 680 7.51 12.49 39.34
N THR A 681 6.24 12.51 38.94
CA THR A 681 5.83 12.17 37.57
C THR A 681 5.35 13.44 36.89
N VAL A 682 5.93 13.77 35.74
CA VAL A 682 5.54 14.95 34.97
C VAL A 682 5.24 14.58 33.53
N THR A 683 4.28 15.27 32.94
CA THR A 683 3.88 15.08 31.55
C THR A 683 4.63 16.03 30.63
N VAL A 684 5.21 15.50 29.56
CA VAL A 684 6.06 16.24 28.61
C VAL A 684 5.59 15.98 27.19
N THR A 685 5.54 17.02 26.35
CA THR A 685 5.13 16.87 24.95
C THR A 685 6.34 16.64 24.06
N VAL A 686 6.37 15.51 23.34
CA VAL A 686 7.48 15.19 22.43
C VAL A 686 7.30 15.94 21.09
N PRO A 687 8.29 16.71 20.60
CA PRO A 687 8.21 17.41 19.33
C PRO A 687 7.90 16.49 18.15
N SER A 688 7.14 16.98 17.18
CA SER A 688 6.60 16.23 16.03
C SER A 688 7.63 15.70 15.03
N GLY A 689 8.94 15.77 15.34
CA GLY A 689 10.05 15.28 14.50
C GLY A 689 10.99 14.29 15.18
N ALA A 690 10.77 13.93 16.44
CA ALA A 690 11.58 12.93 17.14
C ALA A 690 11.24 11.50 16.65
N PRO A 691 12.22 10.66 16.28
CA PRO A 691 11.94 9.29 15.84
C PRO A 691 11.35 8.44 16.98
N PRO A 692 10.33 7.61 16.70
CA PRO A 692 9.74 6.74 17.71
C PRO A 692 10.75 5.66 18.12
N GLY A 693 11.06 5.60 19.42
CA GLY A 693 11.75 4.45 20.03
C GLY A 693 13.20 4.25 19.59
N ALA A 694 14.08 5.21 19.91
CA ALA A 694 15.54 5.01 20.08
C ALA A 694 16.18 6.33 20.55
N GLY A 695 16.24 6.59 21.86
CA GLY A 695 16.93 7.77 22.38
C GLY A 695 17.23 7.77 23.88
N ARG A 696 18.09 8.69 24.33
CA ARG A 696 18.43 8.95 25.73
C ARG A 696 17.80 10.26 26.20
N PHE A 697 17.26 10.26 27.41
CA PHE A 697 16.84 11.48 28.09
C PHE A 697 17.95 11.97 29.01
N SER A 698 18.23 13.26 28.99
CA SER A 698 19.13 13.93 29.93
C SER A 698 18.43 15.13 30.56
N THR A 699 18.86 15.50 31.75
CA THR A 699 18.32 16.64 32.49
C THR A 699 19.44 17.57 32.92
N GLU A 700 19.22 18.87 32.82
CA GLU A 700 20.09 19.89 33.37
C GLU A 700 19.33 20.63 34.47
N PHE A 701 19.84 20.62 35.71
CA PHE A 701 19.23 21.41 36.78
C PHE A 701 19.42 22.89 36.47
N VAL A 702 18.34 23.67 36.48
CA VAL A 702 18.40 25.11 36.27
C VAL A 702 18.41 25.77 37.65
N PRO A 703 19.58 26.13 38.21
CA PRO A 703 19.62 26.79 39.51
C PRO A 703 18.91 28.14 39.43
N SER A 704 17.86 28.29 40.23
CA SER A 704 17.39 29.62 40.59
C SER A 704 18.39 30.17 41.60
N ILE A 705 19.27 31.06 41.11
CA ILE A 705 20.27 31.84 41.86
C ILE A 705 21.61 31.09 42.05
N TRP A 706 22.65 31.63 41.35
CA TRP A 706 24.09 31.41 41.48
C TRP A 706 24.54 30.30 42.44
N HIS A 707 24.95 29.13 41.91
CA HIS A 707 26.08 28.32 42.39
C HIS A 707 26.56 27.45 41.21
N ASP A 708 27.82 27.66 40.81
CA ASP A 708 28.54 26.89 39.80
C ASP A 708 28.96 25.53 40.38
N GLU A 709 28.08 24.52 40.30
CA GLU A 709 28.49 23.12 40.36
C GLU A 709 27.78 22.35 39.24
N TYR A 710 28.50 22.16 38.14
CA TYR A 710 28.09 21.34 37.02
C TYR A 710 28.11 19.86 37.43
N ALA A 711 26.95 19.22 37.51
CA ALA A 711 26.83 17.78 37.59
C ALA A 711 26.29 17.25 36.26
N ASP A 712 27.18 16.78 35.40
CA ASP A 712 26.81 16.00 34.22
C ASP A 712 26.31 14.61 34.68
N PHE A 713 25.01 14.35 34.55
CA PHE A 713 24.44 13.03 34.82
C PHE A 713 24.28 12.25 33.51
N GLU A 714 25.08 11.20 33.32
CA GLU A 714 24.93 10.27 32.21
C GLU A 714 23.83 9.25 32.55
N VAL A 715 22.63 9.44 31.99
CA VAL A 715 21.49 8.51 32.16
C VAL A 715 21.35 7.64 30.92
N THR A 716 21.62 6.35 31.07
CA THR A 716 21.46 5.35 30.02
C THR A 716 20.00 4.88 29.99
N CYS A 717 19.27 5.29 28.95
CA CYS A 717 17.91 4.80 28.70
C CYS A 717 17.97 3.31 28.31
N LEU A 718 17.56 2.44 29.24
CA LEU A 718 17.38 1.00 29.01
C LEU A 718 15.94 0.76 28.57
N TRP A 719 15.56 1.25 27.39
CA TRP A 719 14.52 0.68 26.50
C TRP A 719 14.20 1.68 25.39
N CYS A 720 14.53 1.27 24.17
CA CYS A 720 13.89 1.67 22.93
C CYS A 720 14.02 0.50 21.96
#